data_AF-A0AAV2ZCH5-F1
#
_entry.id   AF-A0AAV2ZCH5-F1
#
_cell.length_a   1.000
_cell.length_b   1.000
_cell.length_c   1.000
_cell.angle_alpha   90.00
_cell.angle_beta   90.00
_cell.angle_gamma   90.00
#
_symmetry.space_group_name_H-M   'P 1'
#
loop_
_entity.id
_entity.type
_entity.pdbx_description
1 polymer ?
#
loop_
_entity_poly.entity_id
_entity_poly.type
_entity_poly.pdbx_seq_one_letter_code
_entity_poly.pdbx_strand_id
1 'polypeptide(L)'
;MLNVRAPDVVAGSAPAKHRSLQKLFAQGSTNAVATPPRLINGVSESPFGDDGDKIYLRARWASASLRHPTFRVAVCVARLLCCFFLCASSPLMNSLHQPAFFPVYSNLVGMVLGTQTAGHLTFMVTASLFIVLFVRFVVYRKFFQPVFNWHVQYRHATRAYSRVSGLPVATTDETDPYERLPLQCFWSKTCEQPIRLRVCNRLTAQGSITICCLFFPFCWSLLVRTLHRLLHPHHIEKLLLPTAARLPVTQLELQSLLYQCLMTLNVLVLILTVDRLLQDFNYCRATYSNWLLGLRRMYRRYPFVRYCFSYTSVAGLGVAAIYFQVFDQLRLAWIAVNLRYIQHTQPWFSNESWRALMSGVMVSLDLLWLMQDWHFPTFSSAVGVKAFGLWKDHFAIKIGRWFVGFTAKWTSIFIVVAVLLPLDVCQFYQVVGYAPKDYSQYVDEKSFRVFPLMDDQTVLPSLPSDEHDLLVTGSLSRYFGWPLVDRFPAMMVIGLVLSIMVWLRRKEYPKMCFSSFLGASVSDHALRQKTLALQTINNAVSGFTKRTLRNQRALKRLHALRAQMDTFCAALAVFSVTIAVLQFRSLWKATGGAGFSKTAIAGTFLQSPGETYGVLLVLVTLLLVYQLYLRYHTKLEIMILRNQLPEHCLGSLLRPPSRLVLRPFLVELLLCAFCLPPMVHGVFRMDEPRYFQLLTSFHTNACPKAMFLDEENHSCDLMYSYPWEIVNVFVLIRLYWLIRVLRNALLRRLLSQHVLIIGGVLKDLPMDSLLWNLRLWLSLAPGKLLVTVFFLFWFTTAAIVSILERPYPSLLDDQVHSLWLTIVTMSSVGYGDIYPITAYGRMAVLVGAVFGGTMLLSLMISVFLEALKGSKDEHEFVTAVEKMKWQQQVWNKSTQLIACAWRQHKKAQSTGLGIKRSAEVFAQAHAFKLLRKNKPRSKFEQEVHVRIATLSNWKLFEMPTWAKEWQEESTVALNALETEISVLEHAVQDFLRV
;
A
#
# COMPACT_ATOMS: atom_id res chain seq x y z
N MET A 1 -61.01 -2.64 -1.24
CA MET A 1 -61.56 -3.89 -0.70
C MET A 1 -61.17 -5.00 -1.65
N LEU A 2 -60.24 -5.82 -1.20
CA LEU A 2 -59.63 -6.94 -1.94
C LEU A 2 -60.41 -8.22 -1.60
N ASN A 3 -60.73 -9.03 -2.59
CA ASN A 3 -60.94 -10.47 -2.41
C ASN A 3 -60.59 -11.19 -3.70
N VAL A 4 -59.36 -11.69 -3.78
CA VAL A 4 -58.89 -12.62 -4.80
C VAL A 4 -58.58 -13.92 -4.07
N ARG A 5 -59.35 -14.97 -4.40
CA ARG A 5 -59.14 -16.35 -3.94
C ARG A 5 -57.84 -16.91 -4.54
N ALA A 6 -57.02 -17.52 -3.69
CA ALA A 6 -55.96 -18.44 -4.08
C ALA A 6 -56.54 -19.84 -4.35
N PRO A 7 -55.95 -20.66 -5.25
CA PRO A 7 -56.20 -22.08 -5.27
C PRO A 7 -55.11 -22.88 -4.53
N ASP A 8 -55.59 -23.91 -3.85
CA ASP A 8 -54.86 -24.82 -2.97
C ASP A 8 -53.88 -25.75 -3.72
N VAL A 9 -52.72 -25.97 -3.10
CA VAL A 9 -51.73 -26.97 -3.51
C VAL A 9 -52.06 -28.28 -2.82
N VAL A 10 -52.48 -29.28 -3.60
CA VAL A 10 -52.67 -30.66 -3.13
C VAL A 10 -51.32 -31.39 -3.10
N ALA A 11 -50.99 -31.92 -1.92
CA ALA A 11 -49.87 -32.80 -1.69
C ALA A 11 -50.15 -34.20 -2.27
N GLY A 12 -49.23 -34.70 -3.11
CA GLY A 12 -49.21 -36.07 -3.62
C GLY A 12 -47.97 -36.81 -3.13
N SER A 13 -48.16 -37.68 -2.15
CA SER A 13 -47.19 -38.67 -1.66
C SER A 13 -47.26 -39.95 -2.48
N ALA A 14 -46.11 -40.52 -2.88
CA ALA A 14 -46.00 -41.95 -3.23
C ALA A 14 -44.56 -42.49 -3.00
N PRO A 15 -44.38 -43.80 -2.74
CA PRO A 15 -43.25 -44.36 -1.98
C PRO A 15 -42.28 -45.24 -2.79
N ALA A 16 -41.23 -45.71 -2.10
CA ALA A 16 -40.11 -46.53 -2.57
C ALA A 16 -40.44 -47.97 -3.01
N LYS A 17 -39.63 -48.57 -3.91
CA LYS A 17 -38.92 -49.88 -3.73
C LYS A 17 -38.14 -50.41 -4.96
N HIS A 18 -37.02 -51.09 -4.63
CA HIS A 18 -36.22 -52.17 -5.28
C HIS A 18 -35.65 -52.00 -6.71
N ARG A 19 -34.34 -52.14 -6.98
CA ARG A 19 -33.30 -53.21 -6.83
C ARG A 19 -33.27 -54.21 -8.02
N SER A 20 -32.03 -54.39 -8.51
CA SER A 20 -31.46 -55.46 -9.37
C SER A 20 -31.84 -55.58 -10.84
N LEU A 21 -30.83 -55.45 -11.72
CA LEU A 21 -30.51 -56.49 -12.71
C LEU A 21 -29.01 -56.46 -13.05
N GLN A 22 -28.49 -57.67 -13.21
CA GLN A 22 -27.10 -58.09 -13.30
C GLN A 22 -26.83 -58.59 -14.74
N LYS A 23 -25.55 -58.61 -15.14
CA LYS A 23 -24.86 -59.50 -16.12
C LYS A 23 -24.66 -59.05 -17.58
N LEU A 24 -23.49 -59.52 -18.06
CA LEU A 24 -22.87 -59.58 -19.41
C LEU A 24 -21.75 -58.54 -19.56
N PHE A 25 -20.45 -58.87 -19.58
CA PHE A 25 -19.74 -60.03 -20.16
C PHE A 25 -18.56 -60.52 -19.30
N ALA A 26 -18.20 -61.79 -19.54
CA ALA A 26 -17.13 -62.57 -18.92
C ALA A 26 -15.95 -62.81 -19.88
N GLN A 27 -14.89 -63.43 -19.32
CA GLN A 27 -13.70 -64.09 -19.92
C GLN A 27 -12.44 -63.21 -20.07
N GLY A 28 -11.27 -63.58 -19.53
CA GLY A 28 -10.87 -64.78 -18.79
C GLY A 28 -9.46 -64.65 -18.16
N SER A 29 -9.25 -65.44 -17.10
CA SER A 29 -8.06 -66.22 -16.66
C SER A 29 -6.64 -65.65 -16.91
N THR A 30 -5.67 -65.64 -15.98
CA THR A 30 -5.25 -66.65 -14.99
C THR A 30 -4.32 -66.04 -13.92
N ASN A 31 -4.28 -66.72 -12.77
CA ASN A 31 -3.45 -66.59 -11.58
C ASN A 31 -1.95 -66.27 -11.77
N ALA A 32 -1.39 -65.47 -10.84
CA ALA A 32 -0.15 -65.81 -10.11
C ALA A 32 0.01 -64.91 -8.87
N VAL A 33 0.05 -65.54 -7.70
CA VAL A 33 0.49 -64.96 -6.43
C VAL A 33 2.01 -65.12 -6.34
N ALA A 34 2.75 -64.03 -6.13
CA ALA A 34 4.07 -64.06 -5.50
C ALA A 34 4.44 -62.65 -4.99
N THR A 35 4.74 -62.56 -3.70
CA THR A 35 5.36 -61.42 -3.04
C THR A 35 6.90 -61.43 -3.26
N PRO A 36 7.67 -60.49 -2.69
CA PRO A 36 8.39 -59.41 -3.37
C PRO A 36 9.89 -59.69 -3.59
N PRO A 37 10.62 -58.81 -4.30
CA PRO A 37 11.92 -58.43 -3.73
C PRO A 37 12.24 -56.92 -3.79
N ARG A 38 12.70 -56.45 -2.62
CA ARG A 38 13.91 -55.67 -2.34
C ARG A 38 14.37 -54.59 -3.34
N LEU A 39 14.41 -53.37 -2.78
CA LEU A 39 15.39 -52.29 -3.02
C LEU A 39 16.73 -52.76 -3.61
N ILE A 40 17.22 -52.10 -4.67
CA ILE A 40 18.59 -51.59 -4.82
C ILE A 40 18.63 -50.53 -5.94
N ASN A 41 19.53 -49.57 -5.71
CA ASN A 41 19.82 -48.34 -6.42
C ASN A 41 20.15 -48.48 -7.91
N GLY A 42 19.93 -47.39 -8.67
CA GLY A 42 20.60 -47.15 -9.95
C GLY A 42 19.80 -46.31 -10.93
N VAL A 43 19.77 -44.98 -10.76
CA VAL A 43 19.37 -44.09 -11.86
C VAL A 43 20.64 -43.77 -12.63
N SER A 44 20.93 -44.57 -13.65
CA SER A 44 21.86 -44.23 -14.73
C SER A 44 21.12 -43.37 -15.75
N GLU A 45 21.76 -42.27 -16.12
CA GLU A 45 21.38 -41.37 -17.21
C GLU A 45 21.29 -42.14 -18.53
N SER A 46 20.26 -41.85 -19.33
CA SER A 46 20.24 -42.16 -20.77
C SER A 46 20.14 -40.86 -21.58
N PRO A 47 20.78 -40.80 -22.77
CA PRO A 47 20.96 -39.56 -23.53
C PRO A 47 19.91 -39.40 -24.64
N PHE A 48 19.57 -38.13 -24.91
CA PHE A 48 19.04 -37.55 -26.15
C PHE A 48 17.97 -38.31 -26.97
N GLY A 49 16.75 -37.78 -26.93
CA GLY A 49 15.78 -37.83 -28.02
C GLY A 49 15.13 -36.45 -28.11
N ASP A 50 15.24 -35.82 -29.28
CA ASP A 50 14.85 -34.45 -29.59
C ASP A 50 13.40 -34.11 -29.23
N ASP A 51 13.24 -33.12 -28.35
CA ASP A 51 12.17 -32.14 -28.44
C ASP A 51 12.79 -30.77 -28.20
N GLY A 52 13.19 -30.16 -29.32
CA GLY A 52 13.73 -28.82 -29.39
C GLY A 52 12.65 -27.79 -29.08
N ASP A 53 12.55 -27.40 -27.81
CA ASP A 53 12.33 -26.01 -27.46
C ASP A 53 12.97 -25.68 -26.11
N LYS A 54 14.17 -25.13 -26.23
CA LYS A 54 15.02 -24.63 -25.15
C LYS A 54 14.25 -23.62 -24.29
N ILE A 55 13.68 -24.05 -23.17
CA ILE A 55 13.32 -23.18 -22.03
C ILE A 55 14.61 -22.75 -21.31
N TYR A 56 15.52 -22.08 -22.03
CA TYR A 56 16.75 -21.52 -21.48
C TYR A 56 16.74 -19.99 -21.40
N LEU A 57 15.65 -19.33 -21.80
CA LEU A 57 15.57 -17.86 -21.82
C LEU A 57 14.24 -17.34 -21.25
N ARG A 58 14.12 -17.32 -19.91
CA ARG A 58 13.32 -16.28 -19.19
C ARG A 58 13.61 -16.24 -17.68
N ALA A 59 14.88 -16.37 -17.29
CA ALA A 59 15.33 -16.15 -15.91
C ALA A 59 15.50 -14.65 -15.53
N ARG A 60 15.23 -13.71 -16.44
CA ARG A 60 15.41 -12.25 -16.19
C ARG A 60 14.48 -11.67 -15.11
N TRP A 61 13.36 -12.31 -14.81
CA TRP A 61 12.42 -11.86 -13.77
C TRP A 61 12.62 -12.58 -12.42
N ALA A 62 13.31 -13.72 -12.39
CA ALA A 62 13.66 -14.43 -11.16
C ALA A 62 14.81 -13.72 -10.41
N SER A 63 15.70 -13.02 -11.13
CA SER A 63 16.79 -12.21 -10.57
C SER A 63 16.33 -10.91 -9.89
N ALA A 64 15.08 -10.49 -10.08
CA ALA A 64 14.52 -9.24 -9.53
C ALA A 64 13.61 -9.45 -8.30
N SER A 65 13.55 -10.67 -7.75
CA SER A 65 12.79 -10.94 -6.53
C SER A 65 13.46 -10.28 -5.33
N LEU A 66 12.70 -9.57 -4.49
CA LEU A 66 13.16 -9.03 -3.20
C LEU A 66 13.85 -10.10 -2.34
N ARG A 67 13.48 -11.37 -2.52
CA ARG A 67 14.01 -12.50 -1.76
C ARG A 67 15.23 -13.16 -2.41
N HIS A 68 15.80 -12.55 -3.44
CA HIS A 68 16.98 -13.12 -4.09
C HIS A 68 18.15 -13.19 -3.09
N PRO A 69 18.90 -14.32 -3.01
CA PRO A 69 20.02 -14.49 -2.07
C PRO A 69 21.05 -13.36 -2.11
N THR A 70 21.42 -12.87 -3.30
CA THR A 70 22.39 -11.77 -3.45
C THR A 70 21.88 -10.47 -2.84
N PHE A 71 20.58 -10.18 -2.96
CA PHE A 71 19.99 -8.96 -2.41
C PHE A 71 19.94 -9.03 -0.87
N ARG A 72 19.77 -10.22 -0.29
CA ARG A 72 19.84 -10.41 1.16
C ARG A 72 21.26 -10.19 1.71
N VAL A 73 22.27 -10.69 1.02
CA VAL A 73 23.68 -10.43 1.37
C VAL A 73 24.01 -8.94 1.19
N ALA A 74 23.55 -8.33 0.09
CA ALA A 74 23.74 -6.90 -0.16
C ALA A 74 23.13 -6.02 0.94
N VAL A 75 21.95 -6.38 1.48
CA VAL A 75 21.34 -5.66 2.62
C VAL A 75 22.22 -5.76 3.87
N CYS A 76 22.80 -6.92 4.17
CA CYS A 76 23.72 -7.07 5.31
C CYS A 76 25.00 -6.25 5.13
N VAL A 77 25.57 -6.21 3.91
CA VAL A 77 26.76 -5.40 3.60
C VAL A 77 26.44 -3.91 3.68
N ALA A 78 25.34 -3.47 3.08
CA ALA A 78 24.89 -2.08 3.13
C ALA A 78 24.67 -1.63 4.58
N ARG A 79 24.07 -2.49 5.41
CA ARG A 79 23.87 -2.22 6.83
C ARG A 79 25.20 -2.05 7.57
N LEU A 80 26.17 -2.94 7.34
CA LEU A 80 27.49 -2.85 7.95
C LEU A 80 28.19 -1.53 7.61
N LEU A 81 28.11 -1.11 6.34
CA LEU A 81 28.66 0.18 5.89
C LEU A 81 27.93 1.36 6.55
N CYS A 82 26.59 1.36 6.56
CA CYS A 82 25.81 2.41 7.22
C CYS A 82 26.12 2.53 8.72
N CYS A 83 26.24 1.39 9.43
CA CYS A 83 26.61 1.35 10.85
C CYS A 83 28.00 1.95 11.08
N PHE A 84 28.97 1.60 10.24
CA PHE A 84 30.33 2.15 10.29
C PHE A 84 30.33 3.68 10.19
N PHE A 85 29.69 4.22 9.14
CA PHE A 85 29.62 5.67 8.93
C PHE A 85 28.85 6.41 10.04
N LEU A 86 27.73 5.85 10.51
CA LEU A 86 26.89 6.48 11.53
C LEU A 86 27.62 6.61 12.88
N CYS A 87 28.33 5.55 13.28
CA CYS A 87 29.08 5.55 14.53
C CYS A 87 30.37 6.39 14.44
N ALA A 88 31.09 6.33 13.30
CA ALA A 88 32.32 7.10 13.10
C ALA A 88 32.07 8.63 13.05
N SER A 89 30.87 9.05 12.61
CA SER A 89 30.50 10.47 12.50
C SER A 89 29.72 11.01 13.71
N SER A 90 29.61 10.27 14.81
CA SER A 90 28.79 10.68 15.96
C SER A 90 29.47 11.75 16.83
N PRO A 91 28.84 12.92 17.11
CA PRO A 91 29.35 13.98 17.96
C PRO A 91 29.25 13.62 19.45
N LEU A 92 28.49 12.57 19.79
CA LEU A 92 28.44 12.02 21.15
C LEU A 92 29.81 11.51 21.63
N MET A 93 30.73 11.26 20.69
CA MET A 93 32.10 10.89 21.00
C MET A 93 32.90 12.05 21.61
N ASN A 94 32.46 13.30 21.44
CA ASN A 94 33.11 14.46 22.04
C ASN A 94 32.53 14.81 23.42
N SER A 95 31.84 13.88 24.08
CA SER A 95 31.18 14.12 25.37
C SER A 95 31.99 13.47 26.50
N LEU A 96 32.83 14.26 27.16
CA LEU A 96 33.76 13.78 28.20
C LEU A 96 33.11 13.67 29.59
N HIS A 97 32.40 14.70 30.01
CA HIS A 97 31.99 14.85 31.41
C HIS A 97 30.60 14.28 31.73
N GLN A 98 29.79 14.00 30.72
CA GLN A 98 28.47 13.46 30.97
C GLN A 98 28.49 11.98 31.38
N PRO A 99 27.69 11.62 32.40
CA PRO A 99 27.44 10.22 32.69
C PRO A 99 26.71 9.56 31.51
N ALA A 100 27.03 8.29 31.28
CA ALA A 100 26.40 7.46 30.25
C ALA A 100 24.86 7.60 30.23
N PHE A 101 24.32 8.22 29.17
CA PHE A 101 22.89 8.44 28.97
C PHE A 101 22.36 7.74 27.71
N PHE A 102 21.30 6.94 27.90
CA PHE A 102 20.58 6.24 26.82
C PHE A 102 19.06 6.47 26.93
N PRO A 103 18.40 7.11 25.95
CA PRO A 103 17.05 7.67 26.10
C PRO A 103 15.91 6.69 26.43
N VAL A 104 16.10 5.38 26.27
CA VAL A 104 15.09 4.34 26.60
C VAL A 104 15.55 3.41 27.72
N TYR A 105 16.85 3.13 27.79
CA TYR A 105 17.42 2.16 28.72
C TYR A 105 18.41 2.76 29.72
N SER A 106 18.48 4.10 29.84
CA SER A 106 19.48 4.78 30.68
C SER A 106 19.51 4.25 32.10
N ASN A 107 18.33 4.10 32.70
CA ASN A 107 18.22 3.63 34.08
C ASN A 107 18.66 2.17 34.22
N LEU A 108 18.44 1.35 33.19
CA LEU A 108 18.82 -0.07 33.19
C LEU A 108 20.32 -0.25 32.91
N VAL A 109 20.86 0.52 31.97
CA VAL A 109 22.29 0.56 31.65
C VAL A 109 23.09 1.12 32.82
N GLY A 110 22.67 2.24 33.41
CA GLY A 110 23.26 2.82 34.61
C GLY A 110 23.16 1.90 35.83
N MET A 111 22.05 1.16 35.98
CA MET A 111 21.90 0.16 37.05
C MET A 111 22.84 -1.05 36.89
N VAL A 112 23.15 -1.45 35.65
CA VAL A 112 23.97 -2.63 35.33
C VAL A 112 25.46 -2.34 35.36
N LEU A 113 25.84 -1.16 34.85
CA LEU A 113 27.21 -0.64 34.86
C LEU A 113 27.60 -0.13 36.26
N GLY A 114 26.62 0.24 37.10
CA GLY A 114 26.84 0.53 38.50
C GLY A 114 27.29 -0.69 39.32
N THR A 115 28.08 -0.47 40.37
CA THR A 115 28.50 -1.53 41.31
C THR A 115 27.35 -1.85 42.29
N GLN A 116 26.41 -2.68 41.87
CA GLN A 116 25.32 -3.21 42.72
C GLN A 116 25.76 -4.50 43.45
N THR A 117 25.26 -4.69 44.67
CA THR A 117 25.46 -5.93 45.46
C THR A 117 24.83 -7.13 44.74
N ALA A 118 25.40 -8.33 44.91
CA ALA A 118 24.93 -9.54 44.22
C ALA A 118 23.43 -9.82 44.43
N GLY A 119 22.85 -9.40 45.57
CA GLY A 119 21.43 -9.54 45.89
C GLY A 119 20.47 -8.69 45.03
N HIS A 120 20.85 -7.48 44.64
CA HIS A 120 20.02 -6.65 43.74
C HIS A 120 20.01 -7.19 42.31
N LEU A 121 21.15 -7.75 41.85
CA LEU A 121 21.24 -8.39 40.55
C LEU A 121 20.38 -9.66 40.50
N THR A 122 20.43 -10.51 41.55
CA THR A 122 19.60 -11.72 41.60
C THR A 122 18.12 -11.39 41.66
N PHE A 123 17.69 -10.39 42.44
CA PHE A 123 16.30 -9.92 42.47
C PHE A 123 15.82 -9.41 41.10
N MET A 124 16.65 -8.66 40.38
CA MET A 124 16.27 -8.18 39.04
C MET A 124 16.18 -9.32 38.02
N VAL A 125 17.07 -10.31 38.10
CA VAL A 125 17.01 -11.52 37.26
C VAL A 125 15.76 -12.35 37.58
N THR A 126 15.36 -12.46 38.85
CA THR A 126 14.15 -13.22 39.23
C THR A 126 12.86 -12.48 38.88
N ALA A 127 12.79 -11.16 39.13
CA ALA A 127 11.64 -10.33 38.77
C ALA A 127 11.42 -10.29 37.25
N SER A 128 12.51 -10.24 36.47
CA SER A 128 12.44 -10.28 35.02
C SER A 128 12.07 -11.64 34.46
N LEU A 129 12.62 -12.72 35.03
CA LEU A 129 12.18 -14.08 34.72
C LEU A 129 10.68 -14.22 34.98
N PHE A 130 10.19 -13.69 36.10
CA PHE A 130 8.76 -13.69 36.42
C PHE A 130 7.93 -12.90 35.39
N ILE A 131 8.35 -11.70 34.99
CA ILE A 131 7.68 -10.90 33.96
C ILE A 131 7.67 -11.64 32.61
N VAL A 132 8.78 -12.25 32.21
CA VAL A 132 8.88 -13.03 30.97
C VAL A 132 7.92 -14.22 31.00
N LEU A 133 7.88 -14.96 32.11
CA LEU A 133 6.97 -16.10 32.29
C LEU A 133 5.50 -15.63 32.29
N PHE A 134 5.19 -14.52 32.98
CA PHE A 134 3.84 -13.93 33.00
C PHE A 134 3.37 -13.51 31.60
N VAL A 135 4.19 -12.74 30.87
CA VAL A 135 3.83 -12.32 29.50
C VAL A 135 3.71 -13.53 28.57
N ARG A 136 4.58 -14.54 28.71
CA ARG A 136 4.54 -15.76 27.87
C ARG A 136 3.31 -16.62 28.13
N PHE A 137 2.95 -16.84 29.38
CA PHE A 137 1.90 -17.79 29.75
C PHE A 137 0.51 -17.16 29.83
N VAL A 138 0.42 -15.87 30.18
CA VAL A 138 -0.84 -15.14 30.35
C VAL A 138 -1.13 -14.26 29.14
N VAL A 139 -0.28 -13.27 28.87
CA VAL A 139 -0.54 -12.23 27.85
C VAL A 139 -0.48 -12.79 26.43
N TYR A 140 0.56 -13.55 26.09
CA TYR A 140 0.72 -14.14 24.77
C TYR A 140 -0.43 -15.10 24.46
N ARG A 141 -0.80 -15.97 25.41
CA ARG A 141 -1.89 -16.94 25.21
C ARG A 141 -3.25 -16.27 25.02
N LYS A 142 -3.52 -15.20 25.77
CA LYS A 142 -4.82 -14.51 25.74
C LYS A 142 -4.98 -13.57 24.53
N PHE A 143 -3.94 -12.81 24.19
CA PHE A 143 -4.03 -11.74 23.19
C PHE A 143 -3.35 -12.06 21.86
N PHE A 144 -2.13 -12.60 21.88
CA PHE A 144 -1.33 -12.78 20.66
C PHE A 144 -1.58 -14.13 19.97
N GLN A 145 -1.77 -15.19 20.75
CA GLN A 145 -2.02 -16.52 20.24
C GLN A 145 -3.24 -16.57 19.30
N PRO A 146 -4.44 -16.02 19.58
CA PRO A 146 -5.56 -16.10 18.63
C PRO A 146 -5.26 -15.44 17.26
N VAL A 147 -4.41 -14.40 17.23
CA VAL A 147 -4.04 -13.68 16.00
C VAL A 147 -3.00 -14.45 15.17
N PHE A 148 -2.07 -15.15 15.82
CA PHE A 148 -0.97 -15.88 15.19
C PHE A 148 -1.16 -17.40 15.17
N ASN A 149 -2.25 -17.92 15.77
CA ASN A 149 -2.54 -19.35 15.84
C ASN A 149 -3.05 -19.85 14.48
N TRP A 150 -2.06 -20.20 13.64
CA TRP A 150 -2.22 -20.91 12.38
C TRP A 150 -3.22 -22.06 12.47
N HIS A 151 -3.26 -22.82 13.57
CA HIS A 151 -4.13 -23.99 13.70
C HIS A 151 -5.62 -23.61 13.83
N VAL A 152 -5.94 -22.54 14.58
CA VAL A 152 -7.32 -22.01 14.69
C VAL A 152 -7.77 -21.39 13.37
N GLN A 153 -6.91 -20.59 12.73
CA GLN A 153 -7.24 -19.96 11.45
C GLN A 153 -7.27 -20.98 10.29
N TYR A 154 -6.44 -22.00 10.32
CA TYR A 154 -6.51 -23.17 9.43
C TYR A 154 -7.85 -23.87 9.60
N ARG A 155 -8.28 -24.17 10.84
CA ARG A 155 -9.61 -24.74 11.12
C ARG A 155 -10.75 -23.84 10.65
N HIS A 156 -10.63 -22.52 10.77
CA HIS A 156 -11.63 -21.59 10.24
C HIS A 156 -11.67 -21.58 8.71
N ALA A 157 -10.50 -21.58 8.06
CA ALA A 157 -10.38 -21.65 6.60
C ALA A 157 -10.89 -22.99 6.05
N THR A 158 -10.59 -24.10 6.72
CA THR A 158 -11.08 -25.44 6.36
C THR A 158 -12.59 -25.54 6.52
N ARG A 159 -13.17 -25.00 7.61
CA ARG A 159 -14.62 -24.96 7.84
C ARG A 159 -15.37 -24.02 6.90
N ALA A 160 -14.75 -22.91 6.49
CA ALA A 160 -15.34 -21.99 5.52
C ALA A 160 -15.34 -22.61 4.12
N TYR A 161 -14.25 -23.28 3.73
CA TYR A 161 -14.17 -23.97 2.46
C TYR A 161 -15.04 -25.23 2.43
N SER A 162 -15.09 -26.04 3.49
CA SER A 162 -15.96 -27.22 3.55
C SER A 162 -17.44 -26.85 3.35
N ARG A 163 -17.87 -25.69 3.89
CA ARG A 163 -19.19 -25.12 3.63
C ARG A 163 -19.41 -24.73 2.17
N VAL A 164 -18.39 -24.21 1.50
CA VAL A 164 -18.47 -23.78 0.09
C VAL A 164 -18.32 -24.97 -0.87
N SER A 165 -17.55 -25.99 -0.51
CA SER A 165 -17.20 -27.12 -1.37
C SER A 165 -18.00 -28.39 -1.09
N GLY A 166 -18.77 -28.45 0.01
CA GLY A 166 -19.56 -29.62 0.42
C GLY A 166 -18.75 -30.85 0.83
N LEU A 167 -17.45 -30.71 1.15
CA LEU A 167 -16.57 -31.84 1.46
C LEU A 167 -16.38 -32.00 2.98
N PRO A 168 -16.29 -33.24 3.51
CA PRO A 168 -16.01 -33.47 4.93
C PRO A 168 -14.59 -32.98 5.29
N VAL A 169 -14.46 -32.45 6.51
CA VAL A 169 -13.19 -31.97 7.05
C VAL A 169 -12.29 -33.17 7.31
N ALA A 170 -11.14 -33.26 6.62
CA ALA A 170 -10.16 -34.31 6.89
C ALA A 170 -9.64 -34.21 8.34
N THR A 171 -9.78 -35.29 9.10
CA THR A 171 -9.20 -35.46 10.43
C THR A 171 -7.72 -35.80 10.25
N THR A 172 -6.83 -34.90 10.65
CA THR A 172 -5.39 -35.21 10.73
C THR A 172 -5.16 -36.02 12.01
N ASP A 173 -4.60 -37.22 11.90
CA ASP A 173 -4.24 -38.07 13.05
C ASP A 173 -3.30 -37.32 14.00
N GLU A 174 -3.71 -37.17 15.26
CA GLU A 174 -3.01 -36.41 16.31
C GLU A 174 -1.80 -37.17 16.91
N THR A 175 -1.41 -38.31 16.36
CA THR A 175 -0.48 -39.27 17.01
C THR A 175 1.00 -39.05 16.73
N ASP A 176 1.38 -38.20 15.76
CA ASP A 176 2.78 -37.97 15.40
C ASP A 176 3.35 -36.70 16.08
N PRO A 177 4.27 -36.79 17.06
CA PRO A 177 4.80 -35.63 17.79
C PRO A 177 5.70 -34.74 16.91
N TYR A 178 5.88 -35.09 15.64
CA TYR A 178 6.50 -34.26 14.62
C TYR A 178 5.47 -33.96 13.53
N GLU A 179 4.53 -33.04 13.77
CA GLU A 179 3.62 -32.55 12.71
C GLU A 179 4.45 -31.89 11.59
N ARG A 180 4.85 -32.73 10.63
CA ARG A 180 5.54 -32.38 9.38
C ARG A 180 4.48 -31.93 8.41
N LEU A 181 4.07 -30.67 8.48
CA LEU A 181 3.14 -30.12 7.51
C LEU A 181 3.87 -29.98 6.15
N PRO A 182 3.37 -30.61 5.06
CA PRO A 182 3.84 -30.30 3.72
C PRO A 182 3.37 -28.88 3.38
N LEU A 183 4.30 -27.92 3.43
CA LEU A 183 4.02 -26.53 3.07
C LEU A 183 4.54 -26.34 1.65
N GLN A 184 3.65 -26.39 0.65
CA GLN A 184 3.96 -25.77 -0.64
C GLN A 184 2.74 -25.45 -1.50
N CYS A 185 2.74 -24.26 -2.09
CA CYS A 185 2.51 -24.02 -3.53
C CYS A 185 3.01 -22.60 -3.85
N PHE A 186 4.21 -22.45 -4.41
CA PHE A 186 4.50 -21.31 -5.29
C PHE A 186 4.39 -21.82 -6.72
N TRP A 187 3.36 -21.39 -7.43
CA TRP A 187 3.35 -21.49 -8.88
C TRP A 187 4.36 -20.48 -9.41
N SER A 188 5.59 -20.91 -9.67
CA SER A 188 6.38 -20.21 -10.68
C SER A 188 5.68 -20.42 -12.01
N LYS A 189 5.53 -19.38 -12.85
CA LYS A 189 4.99 -19.52 -14.21
C LYS A 189 5.79 -20.53 -15.06
N THR A 190 6.95 -20.96 -14.59
CA THR A 190 7.92 -21.81 -15.30
C THR A 190 8.05 -23.23 -14.76
N CYS A 191 7.44 -23.57 -13.61
CA CYS A 191 7.51 -24.93 -13.06
C CYS A 191 6.12 -25.58 -13.10
N GLU A 192 6.00 -26.65 -13.88
CA GLU A 192 4.75 -27.40 -14.06
C GLU A 192 4.39 -28.28 -12.85
N GLN A 193 5.34 -28.54 -11.94
CA GLN A 193 5.11 -29.35 -10.75
C GLN A 193 5.26 -28.58 -9.44
N PRO A 194 4.30 -28.72 -8.50
CA PRO A 194 4.46 -28.21 -7.15
C PRO A 194 5.52 -29.06 -6.45
N ILE A 195 6.67 -28.45 -6.18
CA ILE A 195 7.64 -29.02 -5.24
C ILE A 195 6.93 -29.18 -3.88
N ARG A 196 7.29 -30.17 -3.06
CA ARG A 196 6.78 -30.33 -1.68
C ARG A 196 7.94 -30.26 -0.68
N LEU A 197 7.89 -29.33 0.26
CA LEU A 197 8.89 -29.14 1.30
C LEU A 197 8.25 -29.39 2.66
N ARG A 198 8.89 -30.25 3.45
CA ARG A 198 8.52 -30.48 4.84
C ARG A 198 9.08 -29.33 5.67
N VAL A 199 8.22 -28.70 6.45
CA VAL A 199 8.58 -27.57 7.30
C VAL A 199 8.25 -27.93 8.75
N CYS A 200 9.15 -27.66 9.68
CA CYS A 200 8.86 -27.77 11.10
C CYS A 200 8.11 -26.52 11.54
N ASN A 201 6.81 -26.66 11.82
CA ASN A 201 5.94 -25.56 12.21
C ASN A 201 5.19 -25.87 13.51
N ARG A 202 5.91 -26.09 14.61
CA ARG A 202 5.28 -26.08 15.94
C ARG A 202 5.10 -24.63 16.38
N LEU A 203 3.84 -24.21 16.50
CA LEU A 203 3.43 -22.85 16.85
C LEU A 203 4.01 -22.30 18.16
N THR A 204 4.59 -23.12 19.03
CA THR A 204 5.24 -22.64 20.26
C THR A 204 6.51 -21.84 20.00
N ALA A 205 7.14 -22.00 18.84
CA ALA A 205 8.27 -21.19 18.40
C ALA A 205 7.88 -19.71 18.25
N GLN A 206 6.68 -19.33 17.80
CA GLN A 206 6.35 -17.90 17.67
C GLN A 206 6.28 -17.14 19.00
N GLY A 207 6.00 -17.85 20.10
CA GLY A 207 6.08 -17.29 21.45
C GLY A 207 7.49 -17.04 21.95
N SER A 208 8.54 -17.49 21.25
CA SER A 208 9.89 -17.03 21.55
C SER A 208 10.16 -15.62 21.04
N ILE A 209 9.44 -15.03 20.07
CA ILE A 209 9.66 -13.61 19.72
C ILE A 209 9.36 -12.73 20.94
N THR A 210 8.27 -13.02 21.64
CA THR A 210 7.92 -12.31 22.88
C THR A 210 8.93 -12.56 24.01
N ILE A 211 9.47 -13.78 24.13
CA ILE A 211 10.53 -14.08 25.11
C ILE A 211 11.80 -13.28 24.76
N CYS A 212 12.17 -13.25 23.48
CA CYS A 212 13.36 -12.58 22.98
C CYS A 212 13.28 -11.05 23.14
N CYS A 213 12.15 -10.42 22.82
CA CYS A 213 11.93 -8.99 23.06
C CYS A 213 11.97 -8.61 24.54
N LEU A 214 11.52 -9.50 25.43
CA LEU A 214 11.53 -9.25 26.88
C LEU A 214 12.89 -9.58 27.53
N PHE A 215 13.65 -10.51 26.96
CA PHE A 215 15.02 -10.81 27.39
C PHE A 215 16.04 -9.76 26.93
N PHE A 216 15.71 -8.93 25.93
CA PHE A 216 16.60 -7.89 25.39
C PHE A 216 17.33 -7.06 26.47
N PRO A 217 16.65 -6.38 27.41
CA PRO A 217 17.33 -5.55 28.40
C PRO A 217 18.33 -6.34 29.27
N PHE A 218 18.10 -7.63 29.49
CA PHE A 218 18.96 -8.52 30.28
C PHE A 218 20.13 -9.08 29.48
N CYS A 219 19.89 -9.48 28.22
CA CYS A 219 20.95 -9.89 27.31
C CYS A 219 21.88 -8.72 27.00
N TRP A 220 21.32 -7.53 26.79
CA TRP A 220 22.07 -6.31 26.55
C TRP A 220 22.92 -5.92 27.76
N SER A 221 22.35 -5.93 28.96
CA SER A 221 23.09 -5.60 30.18
C SER A 221 24.25 -6.56 30.46
N LEU A 222 24.03 -7.86 30.28
CA LEU A 222 25.07 -8.87 30.39
C LEU A 222 26.15 -8.67 29.32
N LEU A 223 25.76 -8.39 28.08
CA LEU A 223 26.68 -8.16 26.96
C LEU A 223 27.55 -6.92 27.19
N VAL A 224 26.97 -5.80 27.61
CA VAL A 224 27.73 -4.58 27.94
C VAL A 224 28.67 -4.81 29.11
N ARG A 225 28.22 -5.48 30.18
CA ARG A 225 29.05 -5.77 31.36
C ARG A 225 30.20 -6.73 31.04
N THR A 226 29.96 -7.74 30.21
CA THR A 226 31.00 -8.69 29.79
C THR A 226 32.01 -8.02 28.86
N LEU A 227 31.56 -7.20 27.91
CA LEU A 227 32.44 -6.47 27.01
C LEU A 227 33.27 -5.42 27.75
N HIS A 228 32.67 -4.63 28.65
CA HIS A 228 33.42 -3.68 29.48
C HIS A 228 34.53 -4.37 30.30
N ARG A 229 34.27 -5.57 30.85
CA ARG A 229 35.26 -6.38 31.55
C ARG A 229 36.36 -6.95 30.65
N LEU A 230 36.03 -7.30 29.41
CA LEU A 230 36.97 -7.88 28.44
C LEU A 230 37.86 -6.82 27.77
N LEU A 231 37.33 -5.61 27.58
CA LEU A 231 38.02 -4.51 26.87
C LEU A 231 38.94 -3.69 27.78
N HIS A 232 38.78 -3.77 29.10
CA HIS A 232 39.68 -3.16 30.09
C HIS A 232 40.33 -4.21 31.00
N PRO A 233 41.20 -5.08 30.46
CA PRO A 233 41.85 -6.13 31.24
C PRO A 233 42.80 -5.60 32.34
N HIS A 234 43.40 -4.41 32.15
CA HIS A 234 44.28 -3.79 33.15
C HIS A 234 43.57 -3.31 34.44
N HIS A 235 42.23 -3.26 34.46
CA HIS A 235 41.46 -2.96 35.66
C HIS A 235 41.05 -4.22 36.44
N ILE A 236 41.33 -5.42 35.94
CA ILE A 236 41.06 -6.68 36.65
C ILE A 236 41.89 -6.76 37.95
N GLU A 237 43.13 -6.25 37.94
CA GLU A 237 43.98 -6.17 39.14
C GLU A 237 43.53 -5.10 40.14
N LYS A 238 43.01 -3.96 39.65
CA LYS A 238 42.45 -2.88 40.52
C LYS A 238 41.08 -3.22 41.11
N LEU A 239 40.36 -4.21 40.57
CA LEU A 239 39.05 -4.66 41.10
C LEU A 239 39.18 -5.65 42.27
N LEU A 240 40.34 -6.28 42.45
CA LEU A 240 40.63 -7.18 43.58
C LEU A 240 40.98 -6.42 44.88
N LEU A 241 41.28 -5.12 44.80
CA LEU A 241 41.59 -4.25 45.95
C LEU A 241 40.69 -3.00 45.91
N PRO A 242 39.56 -2.96 46.66
CA PRO A 242 38.63 -1.85 46.62
C PRO A 242 39.19 -0.71 47.47
N THR A 243 39.82 0.29 46.84
CA THR A 243 39.98 1.61 47.46
C THR A 243 39.03 2.60 46.81
N ALA A 244 38.34 3.35 47.66
CA ALA A 244 37.10 4.02 47.37
C ALA A 244 37.26 5.25 46.47
N ALA A 245 37.06 5.11 45.16
CA ALA A 245 36.64 6.21 44.30
C ALA A 245 35.84 5.65 43.12
N ARG A 246 34.52 5.85 43.17
CA ARG A 246 33.54 5.39 42.17
C ARG A 246 33.53 6.37 41.00
N LEU A 247 34.08 6.00 39.84
CA LEU A 247 33.98 6.82 38.62
C LEU A 247 32.78 6.35 37.77
N PRO A 248 31.84 7.24 37.40
CA PRO A 248 30.76 6.92 36.47
C PRO A 248 31.31 6.71 35.07
N VAL A 249 30.82 5.68 34.36
CA VAL A 249 31.16 5.43 32.94
C VAL A 249 30.79 6.67 32.13
N THR A 250 31.77 7.22 31.39
CA THR A 250 31.59 8.41 30.57
C THR A 250 30.79 8.10 29.31
N GLN A 251 30.12 9.11 28.75
CA GLN A 251 29.39 8.94 27.49
C GLN A 251 30.32 8.52 26.33
N LEU A 252 31.57 8.99 26.32
CA LEU A 252 32.60 8.59 25.36
C LEU A 252 32.84 7.07 25.40
N GLU A 253 33.13 6.51 26.57
CA GLU A 253 33.38 5.08 26.77
C GLU A 253 32.17 4.22 26.38
N LEU A 254 30.96 4.71 26.68
CA LEU A 254 29.74 4.00 26.32
C LEU A 254 29.55 3.91 24.80
N GLN A 255 29.88 4.98 24.06
CA GLN A 255 29.71 5.03 22.61
C GLN A 255 30.76 4.21 21.86
N SER A 256 32.01 4.15 22.35
CA SER A 256 33.05 3.28 21.79
C SER A 256 32.70 1.80 21.99
N LEU A 257 32.22 1.43 23.19
CA LEU A 257 31.69 0.09 23.46
C LEU A 257 30.50 -0.27 22.55
N LEU A 258 29.53 0.65 22.42
CA LEU A 258 28.37 0.45 21.56
C LEU A 258 28.78 0.20 20.10
N TYR A 259 29.73 0.98 19.58
CA TYR A 259 30.22 0.82 18.22
C TYR A 259 30.83 -0.56 17.98
N GLN A 260 31.70 -1.02 18.87
CA GLN A 260 32.30 -2.36 18.77
C GLN A 260 31.23 -3.46 18.84
N CYS A 261 30.22 -3.31 19.70
CA CYS A 261 29.08 -4.23 19.78
C CYS A 261 28.29 -4.28 18.47
N LEU A 262 27.93 -3.11 17.92
CA LEU A 262 27.11 -3.04 16.71
C LEU A 262 27.86 -3.61 15.50
N MET A 263 29.15 -3.29 15.33
CA MET A 263 29.95 -3.81 14.23
C MET A 263 30.14 -5.33 14.31
N THR A 264 30.45 -5.86 15.50
CA THR A 264 30.58 -7.32 15.71
C THR A 264 29.29 -8.06 15.44
N LEU A 265 28.16 -7.56 15.94
CA LEU A 265 26.84 -8.14 15.70
C LEU A 265 26.45 -8.08 14.22
N ASN A 266 26.77 -7.00 13.51
CA ASN A 266 26.52 -6.87 12.06
C ASN A 266 27.31 -7.89 11.24
N VAL A 267 28.60 -8.10 11.53
CA VAL A 267 29.41 -9.14 10.88
C VAL A 267 28.90 -10.54 11.22
N LEU A 268 28.49 -10.77 12.47
CA LEU A 268 27.90 -12.05 12.88
C LEU A 268 26.60 -12.34 12.12
N VAL A 269 25.72 -11.35 11.95
CA VAL A 269 24.49 -11.49 11.15
C VAL A 269 24.83 -11.82 9.70
N LEU A 270 25.83 -11.16 9.11
CA LEU A 270 26.31 -11.48 7.75
C LEU A 270 26.75 -12.94 7.65
N ILE A 271 27.59 -13.44 8.56
CA ILE A 271 28.07 -14.83 8.57
C ILE A 271 26.89 -15.81 8.69
N LEU A 272 25.95 -15.57 9.61
CA LEU A 272 24.77 -16.41 9.81
C LEU A 272 23.87 -16.45 8.58
N THR A 273 23.77 -15.34 7.83
CA THR A 273 22.97 -15.28 6.61
C THR A 273 23.62 -16.07 5.48
N VAL A 274 24.94 -15.97 5.33
CA VAL A 274 25.70 -16.72 4.32
C VAL A 274 25.60 -18.22 4.58
N ASP A 275 25.82 -18.68 5.83
CA ASP A 275 25.66 -20.08 6.22
C ASP A 275 24.28 -20.62 5.82
N ARG A 276 23.22 -19.88 6.17
CA ARG A 276 21.84 -20.30 5.88
C ARG A 276 21.53 -20.33 4.38
N LEU A 277 22.03 -19.37 3.60
CA LEU A 277 21.85 -19.34 2.14
C LEU A 277 22.62 -20.46 1.42
N LEU A 278 23.73 -20.93 2.00
CA LEU A 278 24.50 -22.05 1.46
C LEU A 278 23.84 -23.41 1.77
N GLN A 279 23.16 -23.54 2.92
CA GLN A 279 22.44 -24.76 3.29
C GLN A 279 21.18 -25.03 2.47
N ASP A 280 20.46 -23.99 2.05
CA ASP A 280 19.13 -24.10 1.43
C ASP A 280 19.16 -24.47 -0.07
N PHE A 281 19.74 -25.65 -0.37
CA PHE A 281 20.00 -26.12 -1.74
C PHE A 281 18.71 -26.41 -2.53
N ASN A 282 17.78 -27.17 -1.94
CA ASN A 282 16.58 -27.63 -2.65
C ASN A 282 15.69 -26.46 -3.07
N TYR A 283 15.53 -25.48 -2.17
CA TYR A 283 14.73 -24.31 -2.42
C TYR A 283 15.36 -23.38 -3.47
N CYS A 284 16.67 -23.15 -3.36
CA CYS A 284 17.33 -22.24 -4.28
C CYS A 284 17.52 -22.85 -5.68
N ARG A 285 17.73 -24.16 -5.82
CA ARG A 285 17.75 -24.84 -7.12
C ARG A 285 16.42 -24.72 -7.84
N ALA A 286 15.33 -24.88 -7.10
CA ALA A 286 13.97 -24.76 -7.63
C ALA A 286 13.61 -23.35 -8.12
N THR A 287 14.14 -22.32 -7.45
CA THR A 287 13.69 -20.93 -7.64
C THR A 287 14.68 -20.10 -8.47
N TYR A 288 15.98 -20.39 -8.37
CA TYR A 288 17.06 -19.56 -8.89
C TYR A 288 18.11 -20.32 -9.70
N SER A 289 17.85 -21.58 -10.06
CA SER A 289 18.73 -22.38 -10.91
C SER A 289 20.19 -22.48 -10.38
N ASN A 290 21.18 -22.06 -11.17
CA ASN A 290 22.61 -22.34 -11.02
C ASN A 290 23.38 -21.44 -10.00
N TRP A 291 22.72 -20.60 -9.20
CA TRP A 291 23.43 -19.71 -8.26
C TRP A 291 24.29 -20.49 -7.25
N LEU A 292 25.62 -20.29 -7.31
CA LEU A 292 26.65 -20.91 -6.46
C LEU A 292 26.49 -22.44 -6.29
N LEU A 293 26.15 -23.15 -7.37
CA LEU A 293 25.83 -24.58 -7.31
C LEU A 293 26.99 -25.43 -6.76
N GLY A 294 28.22 -25.17 -7.20
CA GLY A 294 29.42 -25.91 -6.78
C GLY A 294 29.72 -25.76 -5.30
N LEU A 295 29.80 -24.51 -4.82
CA LEU A 295 30.06 -24.17 -3.42
C LEU A 295 29.01 -24.79 -2.49
N ARG A 296 27.73 -24.71 -2.86
CA ARG A 296 26.62 -25.29 -2.07
C ARG A 296 26.64 -26.82 -2.04
N ARG A 297 27.00 -27.44 -3.17
CA ARG A 297 27.14 -28.89 -3.24
C ARG A 297 28.23 -29.36 -2.27
N MET A 298 29.38 -28.70 -2.25
CA MET A 298 30.45 -28.98 -1.28
C MET A 298 30.00 -28.73 0.16
N TYR A 299 29.40 -27.56 0.44
CA TYR A 299 28.94 -27.16 1.78
C TYR A 299 27.91 -28.13 2.39
N ARG A 300 27.06 -28.73 1.55
CA ARG A 300 26.07 -29.74 1.96
C ARG A 300 26.65 -31.16 2.02
N ARG A 301 27.52 -31.53 1.07
CA ARG A 301 28.10 -32.88 0.97
C ARG A 301 29.08 -33.16 2.11
N TYR A 302 29.88 -32.16 2.48
CA TYR A 302 30.93 -32.28 3.49
C TYR A 302 30.60 -31.44 4.72
N PRO A 303 30.03 -32.03 5.80
CA PRO A 303 29.69 -31.29 7.01
C PRO A 303 30.92 -30.69 7.70
N PHE A 304 32.11 -31.27 7.51
CA PHE A 304 33.38 -30.74 8.03
C PHE A 304 33.68 -29.32 7.52
N VAL A 305 33.47 -29.05 6.22
CA VAL A 305 33.70 -27.72 5.61
C VAL A 305 32.87 -26.65 6.32
N ARG A 306 31.62 -26.98 6.65
CA ARG A 306 30.74 -26.10 7.40
C ARG A 306 31.24 -25.88 8.83
N TYR A 307 31.61 -26.94 9.55
CA TYR A 307 32.09 -26.79 10.93
C TYR A 307 33.34 -25.91 10.97
N CYS A 308 34.32 -26.19 10.11
CA CYS A 308 35.48 -25.34 9.93
C CYS A 308 35.09 -23.89 9.65
N PHE A 309 34.22 -23.63 8.66
CA PHE A 309 33.74 -22.27 8.36
C PHE A 309 33.10 -21.60 9.59
N SER A 310 32.21 -22.30 10.31
CA SER A 310 31.51 -21.73 11.46
C SER A 310 32.41 -21.39 12.64
N TYR A 311 33.31 -22.31 13.04
CA TYR A 311 34.19 -22.11 14.18
C TYR A 311 35.33 -21.14 13.86
N THR A 312 35.92 -21.20 12.66
CA THR A 312 36.96 -20.24 12.24
C THR A 312 36.41 -18.83 12.12
N SER A 313 35.19 -18.66 11.60
CA SER A 313 34.57 -17.32 11.49
C SER A 313 34.25 -16.72 12.86
N VAL A 314 33.76 -17.51 13.81
CA VAL A 314 33.47 -17.03 15.17
C VAL A 314 34.76 -16.78 15.95
N ALA A 315 35.75 -17.68 15.87
CA ALA A 315 37.04 -17.49 16.52
C ALA A 315 37.78 -16.27 15.95
N GLY A 316 37.77 -16.12 14.62
CA GLY A 316 38.33 -14.94 13.95
C GLY A 316 37.63 -13.65 14.36
N LEU A 317 36.30 -13.65 14.44
CA LEU A 317 35.54 -12.47 14.91
C LEU A 317 35.85 -12.16 16.38
N GLY A 318 35.94 -13.17 17.26
CA GLY A 318 36.30 -12.97 18.66
C GLY A 318 37.71 -12.40 18.83
N VAL A 319 38.71 -13.00 18.18
CA VAL A 319 40.12 -12.56 18.27
C VAL A 319 40.31 -11.20 17.61
N ALA A 320 39.86 -11.01 16.37
CA ALA A 320 40.06 -9.74 15.66
C ALA A 320 39.26 -8.60 16.28
N ALA A 321 38.00 -8.82 16.67
CA ALA A 321 37.16 -7.74 17.15
C ALA A 321 37.34 -7.41 18.64
N ILE A 322 37.53 -8.42 19.49
CA ILE A 322 37.60 -8.22 20.96
C ILE A 322 39.05 -8.07 21.41
N TYR A 323 39.95 -8.96 20.97
CA TYR A 323 41.35 -8.95 21.43
C TYR A 323 42.18 -7.87 20.74
N PHE A 324 42.11 -7.77 19.42
CA PHE A 324 42.86 -6.76 18.66
C PHE A 324 42.12 -5.43 18.47
N GLN A 325 40.85 -5.33 18.90
CA GLN A 325 40.02 -4.12 18.76
C GLN A 325 40.04 -3.52 17.34
N VAL A 326 40.10 -4.37 16.31
CA VAL A 326 40.31 -3.94 14.90
C VAL A 326 39.27 -2.91 14.44
N PHE A 327 38.02 -3.05 14.87
CA PHE A 327 36.97 -2.09 14.49
C PHE A 327 37.24 -0.68 15.04
N ASP A 328 37.80 -0.59 16.24
CA ASP A 328 38.10 0.69 16.89
C ASP A 328 39.30 1.36 16.24
N GLN A 329 40.35 0.59 15.93
CA GLN A 329 41.48 1.07 15.13
C GLN A 329 41.02 1.57 13.75
N LEU A 330 40.12 0.84 13.08
CA LEU A 330 39.59 1.23 11.77
C LEU A 330 38.74 2.51 11.85
N ARG A 331 38.02 2.71 12.96
CA ARG A 331 37.32 3.97 13.27
C ARG A 331 38.30 5.13 13.46
N LEU A 332 39.31 4.96 14.32
CA LEU A 332 40.31 6.00 14.60
C LEU A 332 41.10 6.38 13.35
N ALA A 333 41.50 5.40 12.54
CA ALA A 333 42.15 5.64 11.25
C ALA A 333 41.25 6.45 10.30
N TRP A 334 39.95 6.14 10.24
CA TRP A 334 38.99 6.92 9.45
C TRP A 334 38.86 8.36 9.95
N ILE A 335 38.79 8.55 11.27
CA ILE A 335 38.75 9.88 11.89
C ILE A 335 40.01 10.66 11.55
N ALA A 336 41.19 10.09 11.81
CA ALA A 336 42.49 10.73 11.55
C ALA A 336 42.65 11.15 10.08
N VAL A 337 42.23 10.30 9.13
CA VAL A 337 42.21 10.65 7.70
C VAL A 337 41.33 11.86 7.44
N ASN A 338 40.09 11.85 7.92
CA ASN A 338 39.18 12.98 7.69
C ASN A 338 39.66 14.25 8.38
N LEU A 339 40.26 14.14 9.58
CA LEU A 339 40.80 15.28 10.32
C LEU A 339 41.95 15.96 9.56
N ARG A 340 42.84 15.19 8.91
CA ARG A 340 43.94 15.74 8.08
C ARG A 340 43.45 16.54 6.87
N TYR A 341 42.33 16.15 6.27
CA TYR A 341 41.78 16.80 5.08
C TYR A 341 40.76 17.90 5.36
N ILE A 342 40.52 18.24 6.64
CA ILE A 342 39.54 19.24 7.08
C ILE A 342 39.69 20.61 6.40
N GLN A 343 40.94 21.03 6.15
CA GLN A 343 41.21 22.35 5.57
C GLN A 343 40.88 22.42 4.07
N HIS A 344 40.82 21.28 3.37
CA HIS A 344 40.66 21.23 1.91
C HIS A 344 39.34 20.63 1.44
N THR A 345 38.77 19.68 2.18
CA THR A 345 37.55 18.97 1.77
C THR A 345 36.56 18.85 2.90
N GLN A 346 35.32 19.28 2.65
CA GLN A 346 34.21 19.12 3.59
C GLN A 346 33.85 17.62 3.72
N PRO A 347 33.74 17.05 4.93
CA PRO A 347 33.33 15.65 5.10
C PRO A 347 31.93 15.43 4.54
N TRP A 348 31.78 14.36 3.74
CA TRP A 348 30.56 14.07 3.01
C TRP A 348 29.46 13.61 3.99
N PHE A 349 28.23 14.13 3.83
CA PHE A 349 27.04 13.72 4.61
C PHE A 349 27.15 13.87 6.15
N SER A 350 27.89 14.86 6.63
CA SER A 350 28.15 15.05 8.07
C SER A 350 27.22 16.06 8.77
N ASN A 351 25.97 16.20 8.32
CA ASN A 351 24.96 17.07 8.97
C ASN A 351 24.04 16.25 9.92
N GLU A 352 23.40 16.94 10.86
CA GLU A 352 22.39 16.37 11.78
C GLU A 352 21.25 15.65 11.05
N SER A 353 20.77 16.19 9.93
CA SER A 353 19.68 15.59 9.14
C SER A 353 20.14 14.36 8.35
N TRP A 354 21.35 14.39 7.77
CA TRP A 354 21.95 13.22 7.10
C TRP A 354 22.18 12.07 8.08
N ARG A 355 22.65 12.35 9.30
CA ARG A 355 22.83 11.35 10.34
C ARG A 355 21.50 10.75 10.80
N ALA A 356 20.48 11.58 10.97
CA ALA A 356 19.12 11.10 11.25
C ALA A 356 18.60 10.19 10.12
N LEU A 357 18.79 10.59 8.85
CA LEU A 357 18.39 9.77 7.70
C LEU A 357 19.13 8.42 7.69
N MET A 358 20.44 8.41 7.91
CA MET A 358 21.25 7.18 7.93
C MET A 358 20.86 6.24 9.08
N SER A 359 20.56 6.78 10.27
CA SER A 359 20.05 5.96 11.37
C SER A 359 18.66 5.39 11.07
N GLY A 360 17.79 6.14 10.38
CA GLY A 360 16.51 5.62 9.90
C GLY A 360 16.65 4.54 8.82
N VAL A 361 17.61 4.69 7.91
CA VAL A 361 17.95 3.67 6.90
C VAL A 361 18.48 2.41 7.56
N MET A 362 19.30 2.52 8.61
CA MET A 362 19.81 1.37 9.36
C MET A 362 18.67 0.52 9.94
N VAL A 363 17.74 1.14 10.67
CA VAL A 363 16.54 0.47 11.20
C VAL A 363 15.67 -0.13 10.08
N SER A 364 15.61 0.56 8.94
CA SER A 364 14.85 0.10 7.77
C SER A 364 15.46 -1.12 7.09
N LEU A 365 16.79 -1.23 7.05
CA LEU A 365 17.51 -2.39 6.52
C LEU A 365 17.27 -3.64 7.39
N ASP A 366 17.09 -3.48 8.69
CA ASP A 366 16.74 -4.59 9.60
C ASP A 366 15.37 -5.17 9.31
N LEU A 367 14.39 -4.28 9.19
CA LEU A 367 13.03 -4.66 8.83
C LEU A 367 13.01 -5.30 7.44
N LEU A 368 13.79 -4.77 6.49
CA LEU A 368 13.93 -5.33 5.16
C LEU A 368 14.53 -6.74 5.20
N TRP A 369 15.59 -6.95 5.99
CA TRP A 369 16.21 -8.26 6.18
C TRP A 369 15.22 -9.30 6.74
N LEU A 370 14.35 -8.89 7.68
CA LEU A 370 13.28 -9.74 8.21
C LEU A 370 12.23 -10.09 7.13
N MET A 371 11.86 -9.12 6.29
CA MET A 371 10.89 -9.29 5.19
C MET A 371 11.41 -10.18 4.05
N GLN A 372 12.73 -10.21 3.85
CA GLN A 372 13.40 -11.06 2.87
C GLN A 372 13.39 -12.55 3.25
N ASP A 373 13.03 -12.90 4.50
CA ASP A 373 12.88 -14.30 4.87
C ASP A 373 11.72 -14.96 4.12
N TRP A 374 12.03 -16.10 3.51
CA TRP A 374 11.12 -16.96 2.76
C TRP A 374 9.87 -17.39 3.49
N HIS A 375 9.94 -17.48 4.82
CA HIS A 375 8.83 -17.94 5.64
C HIS A 375 8.26 -16.81 6.51
N PHE A 376 8.57 -15.55 6.17
CA PHE A 376 7.91 -14.38 6.76
C PHE A 376 6.38 -14.45 6.53
N PRO A 377 5.52 -14.22 7.54
CA PRO A 377 5.82 -13.78 8.91
C PRO A 377 6.00 -14.94 9.93
N THR A 378 5.86 -16.19 9.49
CA THR A 378 5.85 -17.35 10.39
C THR A 378 7.24 -17.79 10.89
N PHE A 379 8.30 -17.42 10.17
CA PHE A 379 9.70 -17.77 10.44
C PHE A 379 9.95 -19.26 10.70
N SER A 380 9.12 -20.12 10.11
CA SER A 380 9.27 -21.57 10.20
C SER A 380 10.59 -22.03 9.56
N SER A 381 11.11 -23.20 9.91
CA SER A 381 12.36 -23.73 9.31
C SER A 381 12.09 -24.93 8.40
N ALA A 382 12.73 -24.94 7.23
CA ALA A 382 12.71 -26.10 6.35
C ALA A 382 13.51 -27.24 7.00
N VAL A 383 13.02 -28.47 6.84
CA VAL A 383 13.70 -29.68 7.33
C VAL A 383 15.03 -29.86 6.58
N GLY A 384 16.12 -30.09 7.31
CA GLY A 384 17.48 -30.22 6.76
C GLY A 384 18.37 -28.98 6.86
N VAL A 385 17.87 -27.85 7.38
CA VAL A 385 18.69 -26.68 7.74
C VAL A 385 19.10 -26.81 9.21
N LYS A 386 20.40 -27.04 9.46
CA LYS A 386 20.95 -27.22 10.82
C LYS A 386 21.32 -25.89 11.45
N ALA A 387 21.31 -25.81 12.77
CA ALA A 387 21.70 -24.60 13.51
C ALA A 387 23.20 -24.29 13.31
N PHE A 388 23.56 -23.00 13.27
CA PHE A 388 24.95 -22.56 13.05
C PHE A 388 25.90 -23.20 14.07
N GLY A 389 27.00 -23.80 13.61
CA GLY A 389 27.96 -24.53 14.47
C GLY A 389 27.46 -25.86 15.07
N LEU A 390 26.19 -26.22 14.88
CA LEU A 390 25.58 -27.41 15.51
C LEU A 390 25.11 -28.43 14.47
N TRP A 391 25.02 -29.70 14.90
CA TRP A 391 24.59 -30.81 14.02
C TRP A 391 23.06 -30.98 13.94
N LYS A 392 22.29 -30.38 14.85
CA LYS A 392 20.82 -30.52 14.95
C LYS A 392 20.07 -29.42 14.18
N ASP A 393 18.95 -29.79 13.56
CA ASP A 393 18.01 -28.87 12.87
C ASP A 393 17.16 -28.04 13.84
N HIS A 394 16.85 -28.63 15.00
CA HIS A 394 16.05 -28.03 16.05
C HIS A 394 16.47 -28.58 17.41
N PHE A 395 16.26 -27.76 18.43
CA PHE A 395 16.44 -28.10 19.83
C PHE A 395 15.11 -27.90 20.55
N ALA A 396 14.61 -28.93 21.23
CA ALA A 396 13.34 -28.87 21.92
C ALA A 396 13.50 -29.29 23.39
N ILE A 397 13.00 -28.45 24.29
CA ILE A 397 12.90 -28.73 25.72
C ILE A 397 11.42 -29.00 26.04
N LYS A 398 11.14 -30.17 26.59
CA LYS A 398 9.80 -30.56 27.07
C LYS A 398 9.84 -30.62 28.60
N ILE A 399 9.04 -29.78 29.28
CA ILE A 399 8.86 -29.78 30.73
C ILE A 399 7.37 -30.02 31.01
N GLY A 400 6.97 -31.27 31.30
CA GLY A 400 5.56 -31.62 31.50
C GLY A 400 4.67 -31.32 30.27
N ARG A 401 3.64 -30.47 30.46
CA ARG A 401 2.76 -29.96 29.38
C ARG A 401 3.40 -28.83 28.56
N TRP A 402 4.54 -28.30 29.02
CA TRP A 402 5.23 -27.17 28.39
C TRP A 402 6.23 -27.69 27.36
N PHE A 403 6.21 -27.10 26.16
CA PHE A 403 7.11 -27.47 25.06
C PHE A 403 7.70 -26.21 24.43
N VAL A 404 9.02 -26.05 24.55
CA VAL A 404 9.79 -24.95 23.95
C VAL A 404 10.69 -25.53 22.86
N GLY A 405 10.53 -25.06 21.63
CA GLY A 405 11.34 -25.52 20.49
C GLY A 405 12.05 -24.36 19.81
N PHE A 406 13.38 -24.44 19.75
CA PHE A 406 14.24 -23.53 19.00
C PHE A 406 14.64 -24.20 17.67
N THR A 407 14.38 -23.53 16.55
CA THR A 407 14.83 -23.99 15.23
C THR A 407 16.13 -23.30 14.83
N ALA A 408 16.85 -23.85 13.85
CA ALA A 408 18.08 -23.24 13.31
C ALA A 408 17.94 -21.76 12.90
N LYS A 409 16.73 -21.32 12.49
CA LYS A 409 16.49 -19.92 12.09
C LYS A 409 16.45 -18.97 13.28
N TRP A 410 16.13 -19.46 14.48
CA TRP A 410 16.02 -18.64 15.68
C TRP A 410 17.32 -18.00 16.08
N THR A 411 18.47 -18.63 15.86
CA THR A 411 19.76 -18.03 16.25
C THR A 411 19.98 -16.68 15.54
N SER A 412 19.77 -16.65 14.22
CA SER A 412 19.89 -15.42 13.43
C SER A 412 18.79 -14.39 13.72
N ILE A 413 17.54 -14.85 13.88
CA ILE A 413 16.40 -13.96 14.13
C ILE A 413 16.47 -13.37 15.54
N PHE A 414 16.94 -14.14 16.52
CA PHE A 414 17.16 -13.68 17.88
C PHE A 414 18.16 -12.54 17.91
N ILE A 415 19.32 -12.70 17.27
CA ILE A 415 20.34 -11.65 17.26
C ILE A 415 19.78 -10.35 16.66
N VAL A 416 19.06 -10.44 15.54
CA VAL A 416 18.50 -9.24 14.87
C VAL A 416 17.33 -8.64 15.66
N VAL A 417 16.31 -9.42 16.03
CA VAL A 417 15.08 -8.89 16.64
C VAL A 417 15.27 -8.57 18.13
N ALA A 418 16.06 -9.37 18.83
CA ALA A 418 16.19 -9.26 20.28
C ALA A 418 17.34 -8.35 20.69
N VAL A 419 18.41 -8.24 19.91
CA VAL A 419 19.59 -7.46 20.31
C VAL A 419 19.75 -6.25 19.40
N LEU A 420 19.85 -6.49 18.10
CA LEU A 420 20.37 -5.47 17.18
C LEU A 420 19.33 -4.40 16.80
N LEU A 421 18.12 -4.79 16.43
CA LEU A 421 17.04 -3.84 16.08
C LEU A 421 16.65 -2.93 17.25
N PRO A 422 16.51 -3.41 18.51
CA PRO A 422 16.27 -2.53 19.64
C PRO A 422 17.42 -1.55 19.90
N LEU A 423 18.68 -1.96 19.72
CA LEU A 423 19.84 -1.06 19.83
C LEU A 423 19.83 0.01 18.74
N ASP A 424 19.56 -0.40 17.50
CA ASP A 424 19.46 0.49 16.35
C ASP A 424 18.32 1.51 16.54
N VAL A 425 17.19 1.10 17.13
CA VAL A 425 16.07 2.00 17.50
C VAL A 425 16.45 2.97 18.62
N CYS A 426 17.26 2.53 19.59
CA CYS A 426 17.75 3.42 20.65
C CYS A 426 18.74 4.45 20.12
N GLN A 427 19.69 4.01 19.30
CA GLN A 427 20.63 4.90 18.61
C GLN A 427 19.87 5.87 17.69
N PHE A 428 18.84 5.40 16.99
CA PHE A 428 17.94 6.23 16.20
C PHE A 428 17.30 7.34 17.03
N TYR A 429 16.67 7.00 18.17
CA TYR A 429 16.07 7.99 19.05
C TYR A 429 17.11 8.98 19.59
N GLN A 430 18.30 8.50 19.95
CA GLN A 430 19.38 9.33 20.43
C GLN A 430 19.87 10.33 19.37
N VAL A 431 20.02 9.89 18.11
CA VAL A 431 20.45 10.75 17.00
C VAL A 431 19.36 11.76 16.63
N VAL A 432 18.08 11.36 16.60
CA VAL A 432 16.96 12.26 16.26
C VAL A 432 16.67 13.26 17.36
N GLY A 433 16.86 12.88 18.63
CA GLY A 433 16.68 13.77 19.79
C GLY A 433 17.94 14.51 20.24
N TYR A 434 19.04 14.40 19.49
CA TYR A 434 20.32 14.99 19.90
C TYR A 434 20.27 16.53 19.91
N ALA A 435 20.73 17.12 21.01
CA ALA A 435 21.07 18.53 21.15
C ALA A 435 22.39 18.66 21.94
N PRO A 436 23.36 19.51 21.52
CA PRO A 436 24.66 19.65 22.18
C PRO A 436 24.57 20.03 23.67
N LYS A 437 23.60 20.90 24.02
CA LYS A 437 23.37 21.34 25.40
C LYS A 437 23.06 20.18 26.35
N ASP A 438 22.37 19.15 25.85
CA ASP A 438 22.00 17.98 26.64
C ASP A 438 23.20 17.09 26.97
N TYR A 439 24.33 17.25 26.25
CA TYR A 439 25.54 16.42 26.35
C TYR A 439 26.78 17.17 26.84
N SER A 440 26.63 18.28 27.57
CA SER A 440 27.75 19.15 28.01
C SER A 440 28.70 19.49 26.85
N GLN A 441 28.13 19.92 25.73
CA GLN A 441 28.82 20.30 24.51
C GLN A 441 28.37 21.68 24.05
N TYR A 442 29.25 22.39 23.36
CA TYR A 442 28.92 23.65 22.69
C TYR A 442 29.24 23.59 21.21
N VAL A 443 28.68 24.53 20.45
CA VAL A 443 28.84 24.62 18.99
C VAL A 443 29.61 25.89 18.67
N ASP A 444 30.66 25.76 17.87
CA ASP A 444 31.41 26.91 17.37
C ASP A 444 30.60 27.70 16.32
N GLU A 445 30.56 29.02 16.46
CA GLU A 445 29.73 29.91 15.64
C GLU A 445 30.19 29.99 14.16
N LYS A 446 31.48 29.74 13.90
CA LYS A 446 32.06 29.84 12.55
C LYS A 446 32.13 28.50 11.82
N SER A 447 32.53 27.43 12.52
CA SER A 447 32.71 26.10 11.91
C SER A 447 31.51 25.17 12.05
N PHE A 448 30.55 25.50 12.93
CA PHE A 448 29.39 24.68 13.31
C PHE A 448 29.74 23.29 13.84
N ARG A 449 30.97 23.12 14.31
CA ARG A 449 31.44 21.86 14.92
C ARG A 449 31.08 21.80 16.39
N VAL A 450 30.91 20.57 16.88
CA VAL A 450 30.61 20.33 18.28
C VAL A 450 31.91 20.10 19.04
N PHE A 451 32.09 20.89 20.09
CA PHE A 451 33.22 20.81 21.01
C PHE A 451 32.75 20.37 22.40
N PRO A 452 33.59 19.62 23.14
CA PRO A 452 33.36 19.35 24.56
C PRO A 452 33.41 20.66 25.36
N LEU A 453 32.53 20.81 26.36
CA LEU A 453 32.69 21.85 27.38
C LEU A 453 33.80 21.41 28.35
N MET A 454 34.89 22.17 28.45
CA MET A 454 36.03 21.89 29.35
C MET A 454 35.98 22.85 30.55
N ASP A 455 36.18 22.34 31.77
CA ASP A 455 36.44 23.20 32.95
C ASP A 455 37.95 23.52 33.03
N ASP A 456 38.30 24.74 33.45
CA ASP A 456 39.67 25.31 33.45
C ASP A 456 40.75 24.51 34.23
N GLN A 457 40.42 23.38 34.87
CA GLN A 457 41.33 22.59 35.71
C GLN A 457 41.53 21.12 35.29
N THR A 458 40.92 20.64 34.20
CA THR A 458 41.11 19.25 33.76
C THR A 458 42.26 19.14 32.74
N VAL A 459 43.41 18.65 33.21
CA VAL A 459 44.47 18.13 32.33
C VAL A 459 43.82 17.11 31.38
N LEU A 460 43.87 17.35 30.07
CA LEU A 460 43.43 16.37 29.08
C LEU A 460 44.10 15.03 29.44
N PRO A 461 43.32 13.95 29.66
CA PRO A 461 43.90 12.66 30.00
C PRO A 461 44.95 12.27 28.95
N SER A 462 45.89 11.41 29.31
CA SER A 462 46.84 10.76 28.39
C SER A 462 46.09 9.80 27.43
N LEU A 463 45.19 10.35 26.63
CA LEU A 463 44.47 9.70 25.55
C LEU A 463 45.42 9.52 24.35
N PRO A 464 45.22 8.48 23.52
CA PRO A 464 45.98 8.30 22.28
C PRO A 464 45.90 9.56 21.40
N SER A 465 46.99 9.85 20.66
CA SER A 465 47.15 11.09 19.86
C SER A 465 45.93 11.42 19.00
N ASP A 466 45.29 10.41 18.43
CA ASP A 466 44.20 10.57 17.48
C ASP A 466 42.86 10.96 18.15
N GLU A 467 42.63 10.55 19.41
CA GLU A 467 41.46 10.98 20.18
C GLU A 467 41.66 12.39 20.75
N HIS A 468 42.90 12.74 21.07
CA HIS A 468 43.28 14.10 21.43
C HIS A 468 43.01 15.07 20.28
N ASP A 469 43.42 14.71 19.05
CA ASP A 469 43.17 15.52 17.85
C ASP A 469 41.67 15.73 17.58
N LEU A 470 40.81 14.73 17.82
CA LEU A 470 39.35 14.86 17.68
C LEU A 470 38.76 15.87 18.69
N LEU A 471 39.23 15.86 19.93
CA LEU A 471 38.74 16.74 20.99
C LEU A 471 39.19 18.20 20.77
N VAL A 472 40.38 18.40 20.21
CA VAL A 472 40.94 19.73 19.89
C VAL A 472 40.34 20.32 18.60
N THR A 473 40.10 19.50 17.58
CA THR A 473 39.61 19.97 16.25
C THR A 473 38.09 20.00 16.11
N GLY A 474 37.37 19.39 17.06
CA GLY A 474 35.91 19.31 17.09
C GLY A 474 35.34 18.15 16.26
N SER A 475 34.06 17.85 16.46
CA SER A 475 33.43 16.66 15.87
C SER A 475 33.40 16.72 14.34
N LEU A 476 33.51 15.55 13.69
CA LEU A 476 33.35 15.41 12.23
C LEU A 476 31.98 15.86 11.73
N SER A 477 30.93 15.68 12.54
CA SER A 477 29.58 16.16 12.23
C SER A 477 29.39 17.61 12.62
N ARG A 478 28.61 18.34 11.83
CA ARG A 478 28.16 19.70 12.14
C ARG A 478 26.76 19.71 12.73
N TYR A 479 26.51 20.71 13.58
CA TYR A 479 25.21 20.96 14.18
C TYR A 479 24.78 22.38 13.89
N PHE A 480 23.71 22.55 13.10
CA PHE A 480 23.16 23.87 12.76
C PHE A 480 21.95 24.23 13.62
N GLY A 481 21.36 23.26 14.32
CA GLY A 481 20.16 23.48 15.13
C GLY A 481 18.89 23.57 14.28
N TRP A 482 18.85 22.83 13.16
CA TRP A 482 17.68 22.77 12.29
C TRP A 482 16.43 22.29 13.05
N PRO A 483 15.23 22.74 12.64
CA PRO A 483 13.99 22.30 13.27
C PRO A 483 13.85 20.78 13.21
N LEU A 484 13.20 20.18 14.22
CA LEU A 484 12.94 18.73 14.28
C LEU A 484 12.32 18.16 13.00
N VAL A 485 11.56 19.00 12.28
CA VAL A 485 10.95 18.64 10.98
C VAL A 485 12.01 18.20 9.97
N ASP A 486 13.21 18.78 9.96
CA ASP A 486 14.28 18.40 9.02
C ASP A 486 14.80 16.96 9.23
N ARG A 487 14.58 16.40 10.42
CA ARG A 487 14.95 15.01 10.78
C ARG A 487 13.84 13.99 10.43
N PHE A 488 12.65 14.43 10.04
CA PHE A 488 11.52 13.55 9.71
C PHE A 488 11.70 12.62 8.49
N PRO A 489 12.56 12.89 7.48
CA PRO A 489 12.80 11.93 6.40
C PRO A 489 13.19 10.54 6.91
N ALA A 490 13.92 10.47 8.03
CA ALA A 490 14.26 9.21 8.67
C ALA A 490 13.03 8.43 9.16
N MET A 491 12.08 9.11 9.80
CA MET A 491 10.80 8.53 10.21
C MET A 491 9.96 8.08 9.01
N MET A 492 10.00 8.84 7.91
CA MET A 492 9.27 8.52 6.69
C MET A 492 9.78 7.22 6.04
N VAL A 493 11.10 7.00 6.03
CA VAL A 493 11.70 5.76 5.50
C VAL A 493 11.30 4.55 6.37
N ILE A 494 11.39 4.67 7.71
CA ILE A 494 10.96 3.61 8.64
C ILE A 494 9.46 3.31 8.44
N GLY A 495 8.62 4.35 8.42
CA GLY A 495 7.18 4.23 8.21
C GLY A 495 6.82 3.57 6.87
N LEU A 496 7.55 3.90 5.81
CA LEU A 496 7.40 3.29 4.49
C LEU A 496 7.71 1.79 4.56
N VAL A 497 8.83 1.37 5.15
CA VAL A 497 9.19 -0.04 5.25
C VAL A 497 8.21 -0.81 6.13
N LEU A 498 7.77 -0.24 7.26
CA LEU A 498 6.71 -0.82 8.10
C LEU A 498 5.40 -0.99 7.32
N SER A 499 5.03 -0.02 6.49
CA SER A 499 3.83 -0.13 5.64
C SER A 499 3.95 -1.28 4.64
N ILE A 500 5.13 -1.45 4.02
CA ILE A 500 5.41 -2.56 3.10
C ILE A 500 5.38 -3.89 3.87
N MET A 501 5.93 -3.94 5.08
CA MET A 501 5.91 -5.12 5.95
C MET A 501 4.47 -5.54 6.28
N VAL A 502 3.62 -4.59 6.69
CA VAL A 502 2.19 -4.84 6.96
C VAL A 502 1.46 -5.28 5.70
N TRP A 503 1.75 -4.64 4.57
CA TRP A 503 1.15 -4.99 3.28
C TRP A 503 1.54 -6.40 2.83
N LEU A 504 2.83 -6.75 2.88
CA LEU A 504 3.35 -8.09 2.56
C LEU A 504 2.72 -9.13 3.48
N ARG A 505 2.66 -8.85 4.80
CA ARG A 505 1.97 -9.71 5.76
C ARG A 505 0.52 -9.95 5.35
N ARG A 506 -0.25 -8.89 5.04
CA ARG A 506 -1.67 -9.02 4.63
C ARG A 506 -1.83 -9.79 3.31
N LYS A 507 -0.88 -9.67 2.38
CA LYS A 507 -0.98 -10.30 1.04
C LYS A 507 -0.47 -11.74 0.97
N GLU A 508 0.61 -12.06 1.69
CA GLU A 508 1.24 -13.38 1.60
C GLU A 508 0.68 -14.37 2.60
N TYR A 509 0.30 -13.90 3.80
CA TYR A 509 -0.21 -14.77 4.86
C TYR A 509 -1.46 -15.58 4.43
N PRO A 510 -2.49 -15.01 3.78
CA PRO A 510 -3.66 -15.79 3.32
C PRO A 510 -3.32 -16.79 2.22
N LYS A 511 -2.35 -16.47 1.34
CA LYS A 511 -1.91 -17.36 0.26
C LYS A 511 -1.21 -18.59 0.83
N MET A 512 -0.39 -18.39 1.87
CA MET A 512 0.24 -19.50 2.59
C MET A 512 -0.83 -20.43 3.18
N CYS A 513 -1.84 -19.89 3.89
CA CYS A 513 -2.92 -20.69 4.50
C CYS A 513 -3.70 -21.52 3.46
N PHE A 514 -4.01 -20.91 2.32
CA PHE A 514 -4.77 -21.55 1.24
C PHE A 514 -3.93 -22.63 0.52
N SER A 515 -2.64 -22.38 0.30
CA SER A 515 -1.72 -23.33 -0.34
C SER A 515 -1.46 -24.57 0.50
N SER A 516 -1.29 -24.42 1.82
CA SER A 516 -1.12 -25.57 2.73
C SER A 516 -2.38 -26.42 2.81
N PHE A 517 -3.55 -25.82 2.66
CA PHE A 517 -4.83 -26.54 2.66
C PHE A 517 -5.00 -27.40 1.41
N LEU A 518 -4.70 -26.86 0.21
CA LEU A 518 -4.68 -27.64 -1.04
C LEU A 518 -3.67 -28.80 -1.03
N GLY A 519 -2.57 -28.65 -0.30
CA GLY A 519 -1.53 -29.67 -0.16
C GLY A 519 -1.85 -30.77 0.87
N ALA A 520 -2.80 -30.54 1.79
CA ALA A 520 -3.14 -31.48 2.87
C ALA A 520 -4.43 -32.27 2.62
N SER A 521 -5.32 -31.82 1.72
CA SER A 521 -6.71 -32.30 1.68
C SER A 521 -7.03 -33.38 0.65
N VAL A 522 -6.05 -34.10 0.08
CA VAL A 522 -6.41 -35.07 -0.97
C VAL A 522 -5.62 -36.36 -0.84
N SER A 523 -6.33 -37.44 -0.50
CA SER A 523 -5.92 -38.79 -0.92
C SER A 523 -5.80 -38.78 -2.45
N ASP A 524 -4.69 -39.28 -2.99
CA ASP A 524 -4.34 -39.16 -4.42
C ASP A 524 -5.49 -39.50 -5.39
N HIS A 525 -6.46 -40.32 -4.97
CA HIS A 525 -7.68 -40.68 -5.70
C HIS A 525 -8.66 -39.51 -6.00
N ALA A 526 -8.98 -38.64 -5.03
CA ALA A 526 -9.99 -37.59 -5.27
C ALA A 526 -9.46 -36.44 -6.14
N LEU A 527 -8.13 -36.21 -6.14
CA LEU A 527 -7.48 -35.27 -7.06
C LEU A 527 -7.52 -35.85 -8.48
N ARG A 528 -7.19 -37.15 -8.62
CA ARG A 528 -7.26 -37.88 -9.89
C ARG A 528 -8.66 -37.78 -10.51
N GLN A 529 -9.70 -37.97 -9.71
CA GLN A 529 -11.09 -37.93 -10.16
C GLN A 529 -11.50 -36.52 -10.63
N LYS A 530 -11.09 -35.46 -9.92
CA LYS A 530 -11.32 -34.08 -10.36
C LYS A 530 -10.49 -33.68 -11.57
N THR A 531 -9.24 -34.13 -11.68
CA THR A 531 -8.42 -33.89 -12.88
C THR A 531 -8.99 -34.60 -14.09
N LEU A 532 -9.52 -35.81 -13.93
CA LEU A 532 -10.21 -36.55 -14.99
C LEU A 532 -11.52 -35.87 -15.39
N ALA A 533 -12.33 -35.40 -14.43
CA ALA A 533 -13.56 -34.66 -14.70
C ALA A 533 -13.30 -33.29 -15.34
N LEU A 534 -12.22 -32.60 -14.96
CA LEU A 534 -11.80 -31.36 -15.63
C LEU A 534 -11.23 -31.63 -17.02
N GLN A 535 -10.56 -32.76 -17.22
CA GLN A 535 -10.07 -33.19 -18.53
C GLN A 535 -11.22 -33.55 -19.47
N THR A 536 -12.28 -34.22 -19.00
CA THR A 536 -13.47 -34.50 -19.83
C THR A 536 -14.19 -33.22 -20.22
N ILE A 537 -14.40 -32.29 -19.29
CA ILE A 537 -14.97 -30.97 -19.59
C ILE A 537 -14.07 -30.18 -20.54
N ASN A 538 -12.75 -30.18 -20.29
CA ASN A 538 -11.80 -29.51 -21.17
C ASN A 538 -11.83 -30.12 -22.57
N ASN A 539 -11.94 -31.43 -22.72
CA ASN A 539 -12.02 -32.09 -24.01
C ASN A 539 -13.34 -31.77 -24.75
N ALA A 540 -14.45 -31.58 -24.03
CA ALA A 540 -15.75 -31.20 -24.60
C ALA A 540 -15.83 -29.75 -25.12
N VAL A 541 -14.97 -28.84 -24.65
CA VAL A 541 -14.98 -27.43 -25.08
C VAL A 541 -14.20 -27.24 -26.39
N SER A 542 -14.83 -26.58 -27.37
CA SER A 542 -14.21 -26.29 -28.68
C SER A 542 -12.91 -25.47 -28.55
N GLY A 543 -11.98 -25.68 -29.49
CA GLY A 543 -10.69 -24.97 -29.51
C GLY A 543 -10.83 -23.44 -29.56
N PHE A 544 -11.85 -22.95 -30.26
CA PHE A 544 -12.18 -21.52 -30.31
C PHE A 544 -12.61 -20.99 -28.94
N THR A 545 -13.54 -21.68 -28.25
CA THR A 545 -14.01 -21.28 -26.91
C THR A 545 -12.86 -21.32 -25.89
N LYS A 546 -11.94 -22.29 -26.00
CA LYS A 546 -10.71 -22.33 -25.18
C LYS A 546 -9.83 -21.10 -25.39
N ARG A 547 -9.62 -20.69 -26.64
CA ARG A 547 -8.84 -19.49 -26.98
C ARG A 547 -9.52 -18.22 -26.45
N THR A 548 -10.83 -18.08 -26.64
CA THR A 548 -11.60 -16.93 -26.13
C THR A 548 -11.56 -16.86 -24.60
N LEU A 549 -11.76 -17.97 -23.90
CA LEU A 549 -11.66 -18.05 -22.44
C LEU A 549 -10.23 -17.74 -21.95
N ARG A 550 -9.21 -18.21 -22.67
CA ARG A 550 -7.80 -17.90 -22.35
C ARG A 550 -7.53 -16.40 -22.50
N ASN A 551 -8.00 -15.78 -23.57
CA ASN A 551 -7.84 -14.34 -23.82
C ASN A 551 -8.62 -13.51 -22.79
N GLN A 552 -9.85 -13.88 -22.45
CA GLN A 552 -10.63 -13.22 -21.39
C GLN A 552 -9.97 -13.34 -20.01
N ARG A 553 -9.45 -14.52 -19.65
CA ARG A 553 -8.68 -14.72 -18.40
C ARG A 553 -7.40 -13.87 -18.39
N ALA A 554 -6.69 -13.81 -19.51
CA ALA A 554 -5.51 -12.97 -19.67
C ALA A 554 -5.84 -11.48 -19.51
N LEU A 555 -6.88 -10.98 -20.18
CA LEU A 555 -7.36 -9.61 -20.05
C LEU A 555 -7.77 -9.27 -18.62
N LYS A 556 -8.55 -10.14 -17.94
CA LYS A 556 -8.93 -9.95 -16.54
C LYS A 556 -7.70 -9.84 -15.63
N ARG A 557 -6.69 -10.69 -15.88
CA ARG A 557 -5.42 -10.66 -15.13
C ARG A 557 -4.66 -9.35 -15.38
N LEU A 558 -4.54 -8.91 -16.63
CA LEU A 558 -3.81 -7.69 -16.98
C LEU A 558 -4.51 -6.43 -16.47
N HIS A 559 -5.84 -6.35 -16.53
CA HIS A 559 -6.59 -5.25 -15.91
C HIS A 559 -6.41 -5.23 -14.38
N ALA A 560 -6.40 -6.39 -13.73
CA ALA A 560 -6.12 -6.48 -12.30
C ALA A 560 -4.68 -6.03 -11.97
N LEU A 561 -3.70 -6.40 -12.79
CA LEU A 561 -2.31 -5.96 -12.65
C LEU A 561 -2.17 -4.45 -12.85
N ARG A 562 -2.75 -3.89 -13.90
CA ARG A 562 -2.77 -2.45 -14.16
C ARG A 562 -3.41 -1.67 -13.02
N ALA A 563 -4.54 -2.16 -12.48
CA ALA A 563 -5.20 -1.52 -11.34
C ALA A 563 -4.31 -1.53 -10.07
N GLN A 564 -3.48 -2.56 -9.88
CA GLN A 564 -2.50 -2.61 -8.78
C GLN A 564 -1.33 -1.65 -9.02
N MET A 565 -0.79 -1.59 -10.24
CA MET A 565 0.27 -0.65 -10.62
C MET A 565 -0.18 0.80 -10.45
N ASP A 566 -1.40 1.14 -10.91
CA ASP A 566 -1.97 2.48 -10.75
C ASP A 566 -2.17 2.85 -9.26
N THR A 567 -2.60 1.91 -8.41
CA THR A 567 -2.68 2.18 -6.95
C THR A 567 -1.32 2.42 -6.33
N PHE A 568 -0.28 1.75 -6.83
CA PHE A 568 1.09 1.94 -6.36
C PHE A 568 1.68 3.28 -6.84
N CYS A 569 1.47 3.63 -8.10
CA CYS A 569 1.83 4.95 -8.65
C CYS A 569 1.15 6.08 -7.85
N ALA A 570 -0.14 5.91 -7.50
CA ALA A 570 -0.84 6.90 -6.69
C ALA A 570 -0.32 7.00 -5.26
N ALA A 571 0.03 5.88 -4.61
CA ALA A 571 0.64 5.90 -3.29
C ALA A 571 1.99 6.63 -3.30
N LEU A 572 2.83 6.37 -4.30
CA LEU A 572 4.11 7.06 -4.50
C LEU A 572 3.93 8.54 -4.83
N ALA A 573 2.93 8.88 -5.63
CA ALA A 573 2.60 10.27 -5.95
C ALA A 573 2.22 11.04 -4.69
N VAL A 574 1.29 10.52 -3.88
CA VAL A 574 0.89 11.11 -2.59
C VAL A 574 2.10 11.22 -1.67
N PHE A 575 2.92 10.18 -1.56
CA PHE A 575 4.13 10.21 -0.74
C PHE A 575 5.11 11.29 -1.20
N SER A 576 5.33 11.44 -2.51
CA SER A 576 6.20 12.49 -3.07
C SER A 576 5.68 13.90 -2.80
N VAL A 577 4.36 14.09 -2.79
CA VAL A 577 3.73 15.38 -2.46
C VAL A 577 3.89 15.68 -0.97
N THR A 578 3.68 14.70 -0.09
CA THR A 578 3.92 14.85 1.35
C THR A 578 5.38 15.21 1.64
N ILE A 579 6.34 14.57 0.95
CA ILE A 579 7.77 14.91 1.04
C ILE A 579 8.00 16.36 0.63
N ALA A 580 7.47 16.81 -0.50
CA ALA A 580 7.65 18.19 -0.98
C ALA A 580 7.04 19.22 -0.01
N VAL A 581 5.82 18.99 0.49
CA VAL A 581 5.18 19.90 1.46
C VAL A 581 5.97 19.98 2.76
N LEU A 582 6.51 18.85 3.25
CA LEU A 582 7.34 18.83 4.44
C LEU A 582 8.73 19.44 4.21
N GLN A 583 9.30 19.29 3.01
CA GLN A 583 10.54 19.98 2.61
C GLN A 583 10.37 21.49 2.70
N PHE A 584 9.29 22.04 2.13
CA PHE A 584 8.98 23.47 2.23
C PHE A 584 8.80 23.92 3.68
N ARG A 585 8.16 23.10 4.51
CA ARG A 585 8.01 23.39 5.94
C ARG A 585 9.35 23.41 6.67
N SER A 586 10.28 22.52 6.29
CA SER A 586 11.63 22.45 6.88
C SER A 586 12.46 23.68 6.50
N LEU A 587 12.56 23.96 5.20
CA LEU A 587 13.27 25.11 4.64
C LEU A 587 12.82 26.42 5.30
N TRP A 588 11.51 26.58 5.49
CA TRP A 588 10.97 27.82 6.04
C TRP A 588 11.23 28.00 7.54
N LYS A 589 11.01 26.96 8.33
CA LYS A 589 11.31 27.02 9.78
C LYS A 589 12.80 27.26 10.03
N ALA A 590 13.64 26.75 9.14
CA ALA A 590 15.07 27.01 9.14
C ALA A 590 15.41 28.48 8.85
N THR A 591 14.68 29.15 7.94
CA THR A 591 14.90 30.58 7.63
C THR A 591 14.25 31.54 8.62
N GLY A 592 13.20 31.15 9.34
CA GLY A 592 12.46 31.98 10.30
C GLY A 592 12.98 31.94 11.74
N GLY A 593 13.86 30.99 12.08
CA GLY A 593 14.53 30.92 13.38
C GLY A 593 15.60 32.01 13.51
N ALA A 594 15.60 32.74 14.63
CA ALA A 594 16.38 33.94 14.89
C ALA A 594 17.86 33.90 14.41
N GLY A 595 18.27 34.95 13.69
CA GLY A 595 19.65 35.47 13.72
C GLY A 595 20.66 34.94 12.69
N PHE A 596 20.36 33.96 11.85
CA PHE A 596 21.35 33.46 10.89
C PHE A 596 21.35 34.22 9.56
N SER A 597 22.43 34.97 9.31
CA SER A 597 22.63 35.72 8.08
C SER A 597 22.57 34.81 6.85
N LYS A 598 21.72 35.19 5.88
CA LYS A 598 21.62 34.61 4.53
C LYS A 598 22.98 34.49 3.80
N THR A 599 24.02 35.19 4.28
CA THR A 599 25.37 35.19 3.69
C THR A 599 26.24 33.99 4.09
N ALA A 600 25.99 33.32 5.22
CA ALA A 600 26.79 32.17 5.66
C ALA A 600 26.43 30.85 4.95
N ILE A 601 25.22 30.76 4.37
CA ILE A 601 24.69 29.58 3.67
C ILE A 601 25.27 29.47 2.24
N ALA A 602 25.84 30.55 1.71
CA ALA A 602 26.23 30.68 0.30
C ALA A 602 27.41 29.79 -0.16
N GLY A 603 28.05 29.03 0.75
CA GLY A 603 29.28 28.28 0.44
C GLY A 603 29.20 26.75 0.49
N THR A 604 28.16 26.14 1.07
CA THR A 604 28.14 24.69 1.36
C THR A 604 26.88 23.98 0.84
N PHE A 605 26.89 23.63 -0.45
CA PHE A 605 25.78 22.95 -1.15
C PHE A 605 25.29 21.64 -0.49
N LEU A 606 26.11 20.93 0.28
CA LEU A 606 25.73 19.65 0.92
C LEU A 606 25.04 19.78 2.28
N GLN A 607 24.97 21.00 2.85
CA GLN A 607 24.62 21.22 4.27
C GLN A 607 23.39 22.11 4.50
N SER A 608 22.72 22.51 3.43
CA SER A 608 21.45 23.23 3.45
C SER A 608 20.32 22.39 4.09
N PRO A 609 19.33 23.06 4.71
CA PRO A 609 18.14 22.39 5.23
C PRO A 609 17.31 21.81 4.08
N GLY A 610 16.59 20.72 4.30
CA GLY A 610 15.71 20.13 3.27
C GLY A 610 16.37 19.20 2.25
N GLU A 611 17.70 19.05 2.24
CA GLU A 611 18.41 18.19 1.27
C GLU A 611 18.09 16.70 1.38
N THR A 612 17.88 16.24 2.62
CA THR A 612 17.46 14.87 2.89
C THR A 612 16.08 14.57 2.29
N TYR A 613 15.20 15.56 2.24
CA TYR A 613 13.94 15.47 1.51
C TYR A 613 14.16 15.46 0.00
N GLY A 614 15.11 16.25 -0.52
CA GLY A 614 15.48 16.24 -1.95
C GLY A 614 15.93 14.87 -2.44
N VAL A 615 16.83 14.19 -1.71
CA VAL A 615 17.24 12.81 -2.04
C VAL A 615 16.07 11.83 -1.98
N LEU A 616 15.27 11.90 -0.91
CA LEU A 616 14.10 11.02 -0.78
C LEU A 616 13.09 11.25 -1.91
N LEU A 617 12.88 12.52 -2.30
CA LEU A 617 12.02 12.90 -3.40
C LEU A 617 12.50 12.27 -4.70
N VAL A 618 13.79 12.42 -5.06
CA VAL A 618 14.37 11.83 -6.28
C VAL A 618 14.29 10.30 -6.27
N LEU A 619 14.54 9.64 -5.15
CA LEU A 619 14.39 8.18 -5.07
C LEU A 619 12.93 7.75 -5.35
N VAL A 620 11.96 8.47 -4.77
CA VAL A 620 10.53 8.21 -4.99
C VAL A 620 10.13 8.55 -6.43
N THR A 621 10.69 9.59 -7.05
CA THR A 621 10.42 9.93 -8.46
C THR A 621 10.93 8.86 -9.40
N LEU A 622 12.17 8.37 -9.21
CA LEU A 622 12.74 7.28 -10.00
C LEU A 622 11.90 6.01 -9.89
N LEU A 623 11.45 5.67 -8.68
CA LEU A 623 10.59 4.52 -8.45
C LEU A 623 9.23 4.69 -9.14
N LEU A 624 8.65 5.90 -9.08
CA LEU A 624 7.39 6.22 -9.74
C LEU A 624 7.53 6.20 -11.28
N VAL A 625 8.63 6.69 -11.85
CA VAL A 625 8.94 6.61 -13.29
C VAL A 625 9.11 5.16 -13.74
N TYR A 626 9.80 4.33 -12.95
CA TYR A 626 9.93 2.90 -13.23
C TYR A 626 8.57 2.18 -13.23
N GLN A 627 7.69 2.51 -12.27
CA GLN A 627 6.34 1.95 -12.21
C GLN A 627 5.46 2.44 -13.36
N LEU A 628 5.64 3.69 -13.78
CA LEU A 628 4.99 4.26 -14.96
C LEU A 628 5.38 3.50 -16.23
N TYR A 629 6.67 3.19 -16.40
CA TYR A 629 7.15 2.36 -17.50
C TYR A 629 6.50 0.98 -17.52
N LEU A 630 6.50 0.27 -16.37
CA LEU A 630 5.85 -1.04 -16.24
C LEU A 630 4.36 -0.99 -16.56
N ARG A 631 3.67 0.06 -16.10
CA ARG A 631 2.25 0.28 -16.39
C ARG A 631 2.00 0.42 -17.89
N TYR A 632 2.78 1.23 -18.60
CA TYR A 632 2.62 1.41 -20.05
C TYR A 632 2.94 0.13 -20.84
N HIS A 633 3.89 -0.68 -20.37
CA HIS A 633 4.11 -2.03 -20.90
C HIS A 633 2.87 -2.92 -20.75
N THR A 634 2.22 -2.94 -19.58
CA THR A 634 0.96 -3.70 -19.41
C THR A 634 -0.21 -3.15 -20.24
N LYS A 635 -0.26 -1.83 -20.48
CA LYS A 635 -1.25 -1.21 -21.37
C LYS A 635 -1.08 -1.72 -22.81
N LEU A 636 0.16 -1.81 -23.28
CA LEU A 636 0.49 -2.33 -24.60
C LEU A 636 0.01 -3.79 -24.76
N GLU A 637 0.29 -4.65 -23.76
CA GLU A 637 -0.21 -6.04 -23.74
C GLU A 637 -1.74 -6.14 -23.81
N ILE A 638 -2.47 -5.25 -23.11
CA ILE A 638 -3.93 -5.20 -23.16
C ILE A 638 -4.42 -4.82 -24.56
N MET A 639 -3.78 -3.83 -25.20
CA MET A 639 -4.17 -3.37 -26.53
C MET A 639 -3.94 -4.44 -27.61
N ILE A 640 -2.85 -5.21 -27.50
CA ILE A 640 -2.55 -6.34 -28.38
C ILE A 640 -3.62 -7.44 -28.20
N LEU A 641 -3.96 -7.82 -26.97
CA LEU A 641 -5.00 -8.84 -26.72
C LEU A 641 -6.43 -8.41 -27.12
N ARG A 642 -6.67 -7.10 -27.27
CA ARG A 642 -7.92 -6.55 -27.82
C ARG A 642 -7.89 -6.42 -29.35
N ASN A 643 -6.82 -6.87 -30.02
CA ASN A 643 -6.58 -6.71 -31.45
C ASN A 643 -6.59 -5.24 -31.92
N GLN A 644 -6.24 -4.29 -31.04
CA GLN A 644 -6.10 -2.87 -31.41
C GLN A 644 -4.71 -2.54 -31.96
N LEU A 645 -3.72 -3.39 -31.66
CA LEU A 645 -2.33 -3.27 -32.10
C LEU A 645 -1.81 -4.65 -32.54
N PRO A 646 -0.92 -4.70 -33.55
CA PRO A 646 -0.30 -5.94 -33.97
C PRO A 646 0.78 -6.43 -32.98
N GLU A 647 1.02 -7.75 -32.94
CA GLU A 647 1.87 -8.41 -31.93
C GLU A 647 3.35 -7.99 -31.98
N HIS A 648 3.87 -7.57 -33.15
CA HIS A 648 5.27 -7.14 -33.33
C HIS A 648 5.65 -5.88 -32.52
N CYS A 649 4.66 -5.17 -31.97
CA CYS A 649 4.86 -3.98 -31.16
C CYS A 649 5.29 -4.27 -29.71
N LEU A 650 5.18 -5.52 -29.22
CA LEU A 650 5.36 -5.89 -27.81
C LEU A 650 6.73 -5.49 -27.20
N GLY A 651 7.78 -5.33 -28.03
CA GLY A 651 9.16 -5.15 -27.57
C GLY A 651 9.61 -3.71 -27.31
N SER A 652 8.90 -2.68 -27.78
CA SER A 652 9.32 -1.27 -27.60
C SER A 652 8.13 -0.32 -27.56
N LEU A 653 8.18 0.65 -26.63
CA LEU A 653 7.19 1.73 -26.52
C LEU A 653 7.21 2.71 -27.71
N LEU A 654 8.24 2.65 -28.55
CA LEU A 654 8.44 3.54 -29.71
C LEU A 654 7.80 3.02 -31.01
N ARG A 655 7.54 1.72 -31.13
CA ARG A 655 6.91 1.11 -32.32
C ARG A 655 5.41 1.43 -32.52
N PRO A 656 4.54 1.48 -31.49
CA PRO A 656 3.12 1.74 -31.70
C PRO A 656 2.86 3.19 -32.17
N PRO A 657 1.69 3.46 -32.79
CA PRO A 657 1.32 4.80 -33.23
C PRO A 657 1.42 5.83 -32.11
N SER A 658 2.15 6.92 -32.39
CA SER A 658 2.58 7.90 -31.39
C SER A 658 1.43 8.56 -30.64
N ARG A 659 0.26 8.71 -31.28
CA ARG A 659 -0.95 9.30 -30.67
C ARG A 659 -1.55 8.44 -29.55
N LEU A 660 -1.44 7.11 -29.63
CA LEU A 660 -2.13 6.17 -28.71
C LEU A 660 -1.31 5.83 -27.45
N VAL A 661 0.03 5.76 -27.59
CA VAL A 661 0.92 5.26 -26.53
C VAL A 661 2.05 6.25 -26.21
N LEU A 662 2.82 6.70 -27.21
CA LEU A 662 4.03 7.48 -26.97
C LEU A 662 3.75 8.88 -26.39
N ARG A 663 2.85 9.65 -27.01
CA ARG A 663 2.49 11.00 -26.53
C ARG A 663 1.94 11.00 -25.09
N PRO A 664 0.94 10.18 -24.71
CA PRO A 664 0.46 10.17 -23.33
C PRO A 664 1.52 9.63 -22.35
N PHE A 665 2.41 8.74 -22.79
CA PHE A 665 3.55 8.31 -21.98
C PHE A 665 4.52 9.45 -21.72
N LEU A 666 4.93 10.22 -22.74
CA LEU A 666 5.85 11.35 -22.59
C LEU A 666 5.27 12.47 -21.72
N VAL A 667 3.99 12.79 -21.88
CA VAL A 667 3.31 13.78 -21.02
C VAL A 667 3.28 13.30 -19.57
N GLU A 668 2.90 12.05 -19.32
CA GLU A 668 2.91 11.50 -17.97
C GLU A 668 4.34 11.42 -17.40
N LEU A 669 5.32 11.07 -18.23
CA LEU A 669 6.73 11.01 -17.84
C LEU A 669 7.21 12.40 -17.41
N LEU A 670 6.91 13.45 -18.17
CA LEU A 670 7.25 14.83 -17.82
C LEU A 670 6.62 15.23 -16.48
N LEU A 671 5.30 15.02 -16.31
CA LEU A 671 4.60 15.35 -15.06
C LEU A 671 5.12 14.56 -13.84
N CYS A 672 5.59 13.33 -14.07
CA CYS A 672 6.05 12.43 -13.02
C CYS A 672 7.54 12.57 -12.69
N ALA A 673 8.38 12.87 -13.68
CA ALA A 673 9.83 13.00 -13.55
C ALA A 673 10.26 14.39 -13.06
N PHE A 674 9.39 15.39 -13.16
CA PHE A 674 9.70 16.75 -12.74
C PHE A 674 9.94 16.84 -11.22
N CYS A 675 11.19 17.03 -10.81
CA CYS A 675 11.64 17.40 -9.46
C CYS A 675 13.01 18.06 -9.56
N LEU A 676 13.29 19.04 -8.70
CA LEU A 676 14.63 19.59 -8.57
C LEU A 676 15.53 18.52 -7.92
N PRO A 677 16.67 18.15 -8.53
CA PRO A 677 17.61 17.22 -7.91
C PRO A 677 18.24 17.84 -6.66
N PRO A 678 18.64 17.02 -5.67
CA PRO A 678 19.39 17.50 -4.51
C PRO A 678 20.70 18.14 -4.95
N MET A 679 21.29 18.99 -4.10
CA MET A 679 22.55 19.70 -4.31
C MET A 679 22.49 20.89 -5.26
N VAL A 680 21.35 21.14 -5.91
CA VAL A 680 21.15 22.31 -6.79
C VAL A 680 20.49 23.43 -6.00
N HIS A 681 21.31 24.37 -5.51
CA HIS A 681 20.85 25.49 -4.70
C HIS A 681 21.04 26.80 -5.44
N GLY A 682 20.07 27.69 -5.27
CA GLY A 682 20.15 29.05 -5.75
C GLY A 682 18.97 29.85 -5.23
N VAL A 683 19.07 31.16 -5.38
CA VAL A 683 18.02 32.09 -4.97
C VAL A 683 17.55 32.84 -6.21
N PHE A 684 16.24 32.82 -6.43
CA PHE A 684 15.55 33.57 -7.46
C PHE A 684 14.97 34.83 -6.83
N ARG A 685 15.55 35.99 -7.16
CA ARG A 685 15.06 37.31 -6.69
C ARG A 685 13.97 37.80 -7.63
N MET A 686 12.92 38.37 -7.05
CA MET A 686 11.77 38.91 -7.75
C MET A 686 11.54 40.35 -7.31
N ASP A 687 11.44 41.22 -8.30
CA ASP A 687 11.16 42.64 -8.13
C ASP A 687 9.82 42.90 -8.82
N GLU A 688 8.77 43.12 -8.01
CA GLU A 688 7.41 43.37 -8.51
C GLU A 688 7.04 44.86 -8.38
N PRO A 689 6.82 45.59 -9.49
CA PRO A 689 6.38 46.98 -9.43
C PRO A 689 4.93 47.07 -8.93
N ARG A 690 4.70 47.89 -7.90
CA ARG A 690 3.37 48.07 -7.28
C ARG A 690 2.75 49.43 -7.55
N TYR A 691 3.54 50.47 -7.38
CA TYR A 691 3.10 51.85 -7.54
C TYR A 691 4.05 52.55 -8.50
N PHE A 692 3.49 53.19 -9.52
CA PHE A 692 4.23 54.11 -10.36
C PHE A 692 4.08 55.51 -9.78
N GLN A 693 5.19 56.24 -9.60
CA GLN A 693 5.12 57.59 -9.07
C GLN A 693 4.61 58.54 -10.15
N LEU A 694 3.40 59.08 -10.00
CA LEU A 694 2.92 60.16 -10.86
C LEU A 694 3.65 61.46 -10.48
N LEU A 695 4.32 62.09 -11.44
CA LEU A 695 5.16 63.30 -11.32
C LEU A 695 4.45 64.58 -10.84
N THR A 696 3.28 64.48 -10.19
CA THR A 696 2.48 65.63 -9.76
C THR A 696 2.25 65.61 -8.25
N SER A 697 3.29 65.96 -7.50
CA SER A 697 3.25 66.98 -6.43
C SER A 697 4.42 66.80 -5.47
N PHE A 698 5.01 67.94 -5.13
CA PHE A 698 6.10 68.12 -4.19
C PHE A 698 5.67 67.66 -2.79
N HIS A 699 6.02 66.43 -2.39
CA HIS A 699 6.67 66.11 -1.11
C HIS A 699 6.94 64.60 -0.98
N THR A 700 8.23 64.27 -0.81
CA THR A 700 8.83 62.96 -0.49
C THR A 700 8.82 61.87 -1.57
N ASN A 701 10.01 61.62 -2.14
CA ASN A 701 10.40 60.41 -2.88
C ASN A 701 10.53 59.19 -1.93
N ALA A 702 9.48 58.90 -1.16
CA ALA A 702 9.52 57.83 -0.16
C ALA A 702 8.46 56.79 -0.47
N CYS A 703 8.89 55.58 -0.82
CA CYS A 703 7.99 54.44 -0.93
C CYS A 703 7.36 54.10 0.43
N PRO A 704 6.14 53.54 0.45
CA PRO A 704 5.55 53.00 1.66
C PRO A 704 6.49 51.98 2.34
N LYS A 705 6.41 51.85 3.67
CA LYS A 705 7.24 50.90 4.43
C LYS A 705 7.21 49.50 3.81
N ALA A 706 8.37 48.84 3.73
CA ALA A 706 8.61 47.51 3.15
C ALA A 706 8.64 47.42 1.60
N MET A 707 8.78 48.55 0.91
CA MET A 707 9.02 48.61 -0.55
C MET A 707 10.29 49.42 -0.85
N PHE A 708 10.97 49.08 -1.94
CA PHE A 708 12.18 49.76 -2.38
C PHE A 708 11.86 50.61 -3.62
N LEU A 709 12.49 51.77 -3.74
CA LEU A 709 12.37 52.61 -4.93
C LEU A 709 13.34 52.09 -5.99
N ASP A 710 12.80 51.72 -7.16
CA ASP A 710 13.62 51.52 -8.36
C ASP A 710 13.84 52.89 -9.03
N GLU A 711 15.09 53.34 -9.04
CA GLU A 711 15.47 54.66 -9.57
C GLU A 711 15.36 54.72 -11.09
N GLU A 712 15.43 53.58 -11.80
CA GLU A 712 15.37 53.55 -13.28
C GLU A 712 13.94 53.68 -13.81
N ASN A 713 12.99 53.00 -13.18
CA ASN A 713 11.59 52.96 -13.62
C ASN A 713 10.65 53.89 -12.82
N HIS A 714 11.16 54.61 -11.82
CA HIS A 714 10.35 55.42 -10.90
C HIS A 714 9.15 54.64 -10.30
N SER A 715 9.36 53.35 -10.03
CA SER A 715 8.38 52.46 -9.41
C SER A 715 8.79 52.06 -8.00
N CYS A 716 7.79 51.92 -7.13
CA CYS A 716 7.99 51.30 -5.83
C CYS A 716 7.78 49.79 -5.97
N ASP A 717 8.86 49.04 -5.74
CA ASP A 717 8.96 47.62 -6.02
C ASP A 717 8.97 46.80 -4.73
N LEU A 718 8.29 45.65 -4.79
CA LEU A 718 8.28 44.65 -3.73
C LEU A 718 9.39 43.65 -4.00
N MET A 719 10.48 43.72 -3.22
CA MET A 719 11.60 42.78 -3.35
C MET A 719 11.41 41.58 -2.44
N TYR A 720 11.43 40.39 -3.03
CA TYR A 720 11.41 39.14 -2.28
C TYR A 720 12.15 38.04 -3.05
N SER A 721 12.53 36.96 -2.36
CA SER A 721 13.43 35.97 -2.94
C SER A 721 12.95 34.55 -2.68
N TYR A 722 12.78 33.75 -3.73
CA TYR A 722 12.48 32.33 -3.64
C TYR A 722 13.76 31.48 -3.67
N PRO A 723 13.87 30.43 -2.85
CA PRO A 723 14.85 29.37 -3.10
C PRO A 723 14.45 28.59 -4.38
N TRP A 724 15.41 28.10 -5.15
CA TRP A 724 15.16 27.30 -6.37
C TRP A 724 14.29 26.06 -6.12
N GLU A 725 14.31 25.55 -4.90
CA GLU A 725 13.48 24.46 -4.38
C GLU A 725 11.98 24.74 -4.53
N ILE A 726 11.56 26.01 -4.72
CA ILE A 726 10.17 26.39 -5.05
C ILE A 726 9.66 25.65 -6.29
N VAL A 727 10.54 25.26 -7.21
CA VAL A 727 10.21 24.44 -8.38
C VAL A 727 9.53 23.12 -7.99
N ASN A 728 9.80 22.58 -6.79
CA ASN A 728 9.12 21.39 -6.29
C ASN A 728 7.62 21.59 -6.02
N VAL A 729 7.06 22.81 -6.13
CA VAL A 729 5.60 23.04 -6.14
C VAL A 729 4.94 22.27 -7.28
N PHE A 730 5.58 22.11 -8.43
CA PHE A 730 5.02 21.32 -9.55
C PHE A 730 4.82 19.83 -9.23
N VAL A 731 5.46 19.30 -8.18
CA VAL A 731 5.23 17.93 -7.69
C VAL A 731 3.77 17.73 -7.26
N LEU A 732 3.08 18.79 -6.81
CA LEU A 732 1.66 18.76 -6.42
C LEU A 732 0.74 18.31 -7.57
N ILE A 733 1.14 18.54 -8.83
CA ILE A 733 0.37 18.10 -10.00
C ILE A 733 0.17 16.57 -9.99
N ARG A 734 1.10 15.80 -9.41
CA ARG A 734 1.03 14.33 -9.31
C ARG A 734 -0.21 13.82 -8.58
N LEU A 735 -0.94 14.66 -7.83
CA LEU A 735 -2.23 14.31 -7.24
C LEU A 735 -3.30 13.92 -8.27
N TYR A 736 -3.09 14.18 -9.56
CA TYR A 736 -3.94 13.63 -10.64
C TYR A 736 -4.06 12.09 -10.58
N TRP A 737 -3.09 11.39 -9.99
CA TRP A 737 -3.15 9.95 -9.79
C TRP A 737 -4.31 9.51 -8.88
N LEU A 738 -4.77 10.36 -7.96
CA LEU A 738 -5.91 10.06 -7.09
C LEU A 738 -7.20 9.89 -7.90
N ILE A 739 -7.41 10.73 -8.92
CA ILE A 739 -8.54 10.63 -9.85
C ILE A 739 -8.51 9.27 -10.57
N ARG A 740 -7.31 8.76 -10.91
CA ARG A 740 -7.14 7.44 -11.55
C ARG A 740 -7.37 6.27 -10.60
N VAL A 741 -7.04 6.39 -9.32
CA VAL A 741 -7.38 5.36 -8.32
C VAL A 741 -8.89 5.24 -8.18
N LEU A 742 -9.58 6.37 -8.18
CA LEU A 742 -11.05 6.41 -8.11
C LEU A 742 -11.69 5.73 -9.32
N ARG A 743 -11.17 5.98 -10.54
CA ARG A 743 -11.52 5.21 -11.74
C ARG A 743 -11.33 3.71 -11.54
N ASN A 744 -10.17 3.28 -11.03
CA ASN A 744 -9.83 1.87 -10.91
C ASN A 744 -10.63 1.15 -9.82
N ALA A 745 -11.07 1.86 -8.78
CA ALA A 745 -12.00 1.33 -7.80
C ALA A 745 -13.34 0.98 -8.45
N LEU A 746 -13.85 1.85 -9.33
CA LEU A 746 -15.06 1.58 -10.11
C LEU A 746 -14.88 0.46 -11.12
N LEU A 747 -13.78 0.47 -11.87
CA LEU A 747 -13.47 -0.59 -12.83
C LEU A 747 -13.46 -1.97 -12.16
N ARG A 748 -12.91 -2.07 -10.96
CA ARG A 748 -12.94 -3.31 -10.16
C ARG A 748 -14.35 -3.73 -9.75
N ARG A 749 -15.23 -2.79 -9.39
CA ARG A 749 -16.63 -3.09 -9.08
C ARG A 749 -17.37 -3.61 -10.31
N LEU A 750 -17.17 -3.00 -11.47
CA LEU A 750 -17.78 -3.41 -12.74
C LEU A 750 -17.29 -4.79 -13.19
N LEU A 751 -15.97 -5.04 -13.15
CA LEU A 751 -15.39 -6.33 -13.56
C LEU A 751 -15.66 -7.47 -12.55
N SER A 752 -16.05 -7.14 -11.31
CA SER A 752 -16.48 -8.14 -10.33
C SER A 752 -17.85 -8.73 -10.69
N GLN A 753 -18.68 -7.99 -11.42
CA GLN A 753 -19.99 -8.47 -11.86
C GLN A 753 -19.84 -9.32 -13.11
N HIS A 754 -20.05 -10.64 -12.95
CA HIS A 754 -19.89 -11.62 -14.02
C HIS A 754 -20.81 -11.36 -15.24
N VAL A 755 -21.95 -10.72 -15.01
CA VAL A 755 -22.99 -10.43 -16.02
C VAL A 755 -22.46 -9.53 -17.16
N LEU A 756 -21.66 -8.50 -16.84
CA LEU A 756 -21.11 -7.57 -17.84
C LEU A 756 -20.07 -8.23 -18.77
N ILE A 757 -19.41 -9.27 -18.28
CA ILE A 757 -18.41 -10.04 -19.03
C ILE A 757 -19.08 -11.03 -19.98
N ILE A 758 -20.19 -11.64 -19.54
CA ILE A 758 -20.96 -12.60 -20.32
C ILE A 758 -21.69 -11.90 -21.47
N GLY A 759 -22.16 -10.67 -21.27
CA GLY A 759 -22.90 -9.90 -22.29
C GLY A 759 -22.07 -9.31 -23.43
N GLY A 760 -20.74 -9.47 -23.48
CA GLY A 760 -19.90 -8.96 -24.57
C GLY A 760 -19.73 -7.42 -24.64
N VAL A 761 -20.56 -6.66 -23.93
CA VAL A 761 -20.61 -5.19 -23.89
C VAL A 761 -19.26 -4.54 -23.50
N LEU A 762 -18.40 -5.24 -22.76
CA LEU A 762 -17.07 -4.74 -22.38
C LEU A 762 -16.14 -4.46 -23.58
N LYS A 763 -16.39 -5.06 -24.75
CA LYS A 763 -15.48 -4.99 -25.90
C LYS A 763 -15.44 -3.59 -26.52
N ASP A 764 -16.58 -2.90 -26.55
CA ASP A 764 -16.74 -1.63 -27.29
C ASP A 764 -16.66 -0.40 -26.38
N LEU A 765 -16.62 -0.60 -25.06
CA LEU A 765 -16.55 0.50 -24.11
C LEU A 765 -15.15 1.16 -24.10
N PRO A 766 -15.07 2.50 -24.13
CA PRO A 766 -13.82 3.25 -24.04
C PRO A 766 -13.33 3.34 -22.59
N MET A 767 -13.01 2.19 -22.00
CA MET A 767 -12.60 2.04 -20.59
C MET A 767 -11.37 2.89 -20.19
N ASP A 768 -10.56 3.28 -21.18
CA ASP A 768 -9.36 4.09 -20.98
C ASP A 768 -9.63 5.61 -20.86
N SER A 769 -10.77 6.09 -21.36
CA SER A 769 -11.09 7.51 -21.36
C SER A 769 -11.48 8.01 -19.96
N LEU A 770 -10.83 9.08 -19.48
CA LEU A 770 -11.10 9.62 -18.14
C LEU A 770 -12.50 10.23 -18.04
N LEU A 771 -12.95 10.91 -19.10
CA LEU A 771 -14.25 11.57 -19.15
C LEU A 771 -15.42 10.58 -19.03
N TRP A 772 -15.36 9.43 -19.73
CA TRP A 772 -16.40 8.41 -19.62
C TRP A 772 -16.49 7.83 -18.21
N ASN A 773 -15.34 7.57 -17.59
CA ASN A 773 -15.28 7.07 -16.22
C ASN A 773 -15.81 8.09 -15.19
N LEU A 774 -15.55 9.37 -15.40
CA LEU A 774 -16.07 10.45 -14.56
C LEU A 774 -17.59 10.59 -14.71
N ARG A 775 -18.10 10.55 -15.95
CA ARG A 775 -19.55 10.50 -16.22
C ARG A 775 -20.21 9.32 -15.50
N LEU A 776 -19.64 8.13 -15.62
CA LEU A 776 -20.17 6.93 -14.98
C LEU A 776 -20.17 7.02 -13.44
N TRP A 777 -19.14 7.60 -12.84
CA TRP A 777 -19.09 7.85 -11.39
C TRP A 777 -20.13 8.87 -10.94
N LEU A 778 -20.32 9.96 -11.70
CA LEU A 778 -21.37 10.95 -11.45
C LEU A 778 -22.76 10.31 -11.52
N SER A 779 -22.98 9.35 -12.42
CA SER A 779 -24.26 8.64 -12.48
C SER A 779 -24.47 7.66 -11.32
N LEU A 780 -23.42 6.99 -10.83
CA LEU A 780 -23.55 5.94 -9.81
C LEU A 780 -23.52 6.48 -8.37
N ALA A 781 -22.66 7.46 -8.08
CA ALA A 781 -22.46 7.99 -6.72
C ALA A 781 -21.94 9.44 -6.74
N PRO A 782 -22.75 10.40 -7.21
CA PRO A 782 -22.31 11.78 -7.45
C PRO A 782 -21.85 12.49 -6.17
N GLY A 783 -22.60 12.35 -5.07
CA GLY A 783 -22.26 13.03 -3.81
C GLY A 783 -20.90 12.60 -3.24
N LYS A 784 -20.58 11.30 -3.28
CA LYS A 784 -19.28 10.79 -2.82
C LYS A 784 -18.13 11.34 -3.66
N LEU A 785 -18.29 11.38 -4.98
CA LEU A 785 -17.28 11.95 -5.89
C LEU A 785 -17.06 13.44 -5.60
N LEU A 786 -18.14 14.23 -5.59
CA LEU A 786 -18.07 15.68 -5.42
C LEU A 786 -17.42 16.08 -4.10
N VAL A 787 -17.80 15.43 -3.01
CA VAL A 787 -17.18 15.66 -1.69
C VAL A 787 -15.69 15.33 -1.72
N THR A 788 -15.29 14.19 -2.30
CA THR A 788 -13.87 13.83 -2.38
C THR A 788 -13.05 14.80 -3.23
N VAL A 789 -13.62 15.29 -4.34
CA VAL A 789 -12.95 16.25 -5.22
C VAL A 789 -12.87 17.63 -4.57
N PHE A 790 -13.91 18.07 -3.84
CA PHE A 790 -13.93 19.33 -3.10
C PHE A 790 -12.78 19.41 -2.08
N PHE A 791 -12.70 18.43 -1.17
CA PHE A 791 -11.64 18.41 -0.17
C PHE A 791 -10.25 18.32 -0.81
N LEU A 792 -10.10 17.53 -1.88
CA LEU A 792 -8.83 17.44 -2.60
C LEU A 792 -8.42 18.82 -3.14
N PHE A 793 -9.31 19.51 -3.86
CA PHE A 793 -9.00 20.85 -4.37
C PHE A 793 -8.71 21.82 -3.23
N TRP A 794 -9.56 21.88 -2.20
CA TRP A 794 -9.41 22.80 -1.08
C TRP A 794 -8.04 22.67 -0.37
N PHE A 795 -7.65 21.46 0.03
CA PHE A 795 -6.36 21.25 0.69
C PHE A 795 -5.18 21.55 -0.24
N THR A 796 -5.30 21.23 -1.54
CA THR A 796 -4.22 21.49 -2.51
C THR A 796 -4.03 22.98 -2.78
N THR A 797 -5.12 23.73 -2.97
CA THR A 797 -5.06 25.17 -3.20
C THR A 797 -4.51 25.87 -1.96
N ALA A 798 -4.93 25.45 -0.76
CA ALA A 798 -4.42 26.01 0.49
C ALA A 798 -2.92 25.78 0.65
N ALA A 799 -2.45 24.57 0.32
CA ALA A 799 -1.02 24.25 0.36
C ALA A 799 -0.22 25.09 -0.65
N ILE A 800 -0.69 25.22 -1.90
CA ILE A 800 -0.01 26.00 -2.94
C ILE A 800 0.09 27.47 -2.53
N VAL A 801 -1.02 28.07 -2.09
CA VAL A 801 -1.07 29.49 -1.68
C VAL A 801 -0.14 29.73 -0.50
N SER A 802 -0.19 28.87 0.52
CA SER A 802 0.73 28.94 1.65
C SER A 802 2.19 28.80 1.22
N ILE A 803 2.52 27.97 0.24
CA ILE A 803 3.92 27.82 -0.22
C ILE A 803 4.39 29.07 -0.99
N LEU A 804 3.53 29.66 -1.83
CA LEU A 804 3.90 30.78 -2.69
C LEU A 804 3.96 32.13 -1.95
N GLU A 805 3.15 32.32 -0.90
CA GLU A 805 3.12 33.54 -0.08
C GLU A 805 4.18 33.58 1.03
N ARG A 806 4.85 32.45 1.30
CA ARG A 806 5.89 32.34 2.33
C ARG A 806 7.08 33.30 2.23
N PRO A 807 7.67 33.64 1.05
CA PRO A 807 8.87 34.50 1.04
C PRO A 807 8.62 35.91 1.56
N TYR A 808 7.34 36.31 1.70
CA TYR A 808 6.94 37.61 2.22
C TYR A 808 6.26 37.44 3.60
N PRO A 809 6.61 38.26 4.61
CA PRO A 809 6.00 38.17 5.93
C PRO A 809 4.50 38.57 5.87
N SER A 810 3.62 37.57 5.79
CA SER A 810 2.16 37.74 5.72
C SER A 810 1.46 36.78 6.69
N LEU A 811 0.19 37.06 7.03
CA LEU A 811 -0.63 36.14 7.85
C LEU A 811 -0.83 34.76 7.18
N LEU A 812 -0.57 34.65 5.88
CA LEU A 812 -0.71 33.41 5.09
C LEU A 812 0.44 32.42 5.29
N ASP A 813 1.45 32.76 6.09
CA ASP A 813 2.49 31.81 6.50
C ASP A 813 1.89 30.63 7.29
N ASP A 814 0.87 30.90 8.12
CA ASP A 814 0.16 29.83 8.81
C ASP A 814 -0.80 29.07 7.87
N GLN A 815 -0.74 27.74 7.95
CA GLN A 815 -1.54 26.87 7.09
C GLN A 815 -3.04 26.99 7.39
N VAL A 816 -3.39 27.32 8.64
CA VAL A 816 -4.80 27.50 9.05
C VAL A 816 -5.40 28.73 8.36
N HIS A 817 -4.66 29.85 8.30
CA HIS A 817 -5.09 31.05 7.59
C HIS A 817 -5.20 30.82 6.08
N SER A 818 -4.29 30.04 5.49
CA SER A 818 -4.40 29.63 4.07
C SER A 818 -5.63 28.74 3.80
N LEU A 819 -5.98 27.83 4.72
CA LEU A 819 -7.20 27.02 4.63
C LEU A 819 -8.46 27.87 4.73
N TRP A 820 -8.47 28.85 5.63
CA TRP A 820 -9.56 29.82 5.78
C TRP A 820 -9.75 30.66 4.51
N LEU A 821 -8.68 31.29 4.03
CA LEU A 821 -8.71 32.09 2.80
C LEU A 821 -9.28 31.29 1.63
N THR A 822 -8.78 30.07 1.43
CA THR A 822 -9.18 29.26 0.28
C THR A 822 -10.63 28.82 0.34
N ILE A 823 -11.17 28.44 1.51
CA ILE A 823 -12.59 28.08 1.60
C ILE A 823 -13.52 29.29 1.38
N VAL A 824 -13.17 30.46 1.94
CA VAL A 824 -13.90 31.73 1.75
C VAL A 824 -13.85 32.20 0.30
N THR A 825 -12.73 31.96 -0.39
CA THR A 825 -12.60 32.35 -1.80
C THR A 825 -13.31 31.35 -2.72
N MET A 826 -13.21 30.04 -2.47
CA MET A 826 -13.91 29.01 -3.26
C MET A 826 -15.44 29.12 -3.13
N SER A 827 -15.94 29.60 -2.00
CA SER A 827 -17.36 29.91 -1.81
C SER A 827 -17.80 31.26 -2.40
N SER A 828 -16.88 32.03 -3.00
CA SER A 828 -17.10 33.38 -3.54
C SER A 828 -17.62 34.40 -2.51
N VAL A 829 -17.38 34.19 -1.21
CA VAL A 829 -17.78 35.13 -0.15
C VAL A 829 -16.83 36.32 -0.08
N GLY A 830 -15.52 36.06 -0.03
CA GLY A 830 -14.48 37.09 -0.13
C GLY A 830 -14.54 38.20 0.94
N TYR A 831 -14.38 37.86 2.22
CA TYR A 831 -14.40 38.85 3.31
C TYR A 831 -13.34 39.96 3.18
N GLY A 832 -12.17 39.65 2.61
CA GLY A 832 -11.06 40.60 2.46
C GLY A 832 -10.21 40.81 3.71
N ASP A 833 -10.41 39.98 4.74
CA ASP A 833 -9.62 39.94 5.98
C ASP A 833 -8.18 39.44 5.76
N ILE A 834 -8.02 38.46 4.87
CA ILE A 834 -6.73 37.90 4.49
C ILE A 834 -6.67 37.82 2.95
N TYR A 835 -5.54 38.18 2.35
CA TYR A 835 -5.36 38.13 0.90
C TYR A 835 -3.89 37.91 0.51
N PRO A 836 -3.62 37.27 -0.63
CA PRO A 836 -2.26 37.04 -1.13
C PRO A 836 -1.62 38.36 -1.64
N ILE A 837 -0.36 38.56 -1.27
CA ILE A 837 0.42 39.73 -1.65
C ILE A 837 1.26 39.39 -2.87
N THR A 838 1.96 38.25 -2.91
CA THR A 838 2.83 37.86 -4.03
C THR A 838 2.04 37.64 -5.33
N ALA A 839 2.63 37.93 -6.51
CA ALA A 839 1.96 37.69 -7.79
C ALA A 839 1.62 36.21 -7.98
N TYR A 840 2.51 35.29 -7.60
CA TYR A 840 2.26 33.86 -7.74
C TYR A 840 1.19 33.35 -6.78
N GLY A 841 1.12 33.85 -5.53
CA GLY A 841 0.04 33.51 -4.62
C GLY A 841 -1.32 34.02 -5.12
N ARG A 842 -1.38 35.23 -5.70
CA ARG A 842 -2.60 35.74 -6.37
C ARG A 842 -3.06 34.85 -7.52
N MET A 843 -2.13 34.45 -8.38
CA MET A 843 -2.43 33.53 -9.49
C MET A 843 -2.92 32.16 -8.99
N ALA A 844 -2.31 31.63 -7.93
CA ALA A 844 -2.72 30.36 -7.34
C ALA A 844 -4.12 30.42 -6.71
N VAL A 845 -4.44 31.49 -5.97
CA VAL A 845 -5.78 31.70 -5.42
C VAL A 845 -6.81 31.83 -6.54
N LEU A 846 -6.51 32.58 -7.61
CA LEU A 846 -7.40 32.73 -8.77
C LEU A 846 -7.73 31.38 -9.42
N VAL A 847 -6.70 30.59 -9.73
CA VAL A 847 -6.87 29.25 -10.33
C VAL A 847 -7.68 28.35 -9.38
N GLY A 848 -7.37 28.38 -8.09
CA GLY A 848 -8.11 27.63 -7.07
C GLY A 848 -9.59 28.03 -6.98
N ALA A 849 -9.89 29.32 -7.05
CA ALA A 849 -11.26 29.84 -7.00
C ALA A 849 -12.07 29.45 -8.24
N VAL A 850 -11.47 29.51 -9.43
CA VAL A 850 -12.16 29.14 -10.68
C VAL A 850 -12.46 27.64 -10.72
N PHE A 851 -11.44 26.79 -10.58
CA PHE A 851 -11.62 25.34 -10.75
C PHE A 851 -12.24 24.67 -9.52
N GLY A 852 -11.77 25.04 -8.33
CA GLY A 852 -12.19 24.45 -7.07
C GLY A 852 -13.49 25.05 -6.51
N GLY A 853 -13.72 26.34 -6.74
CA GLY A 853 -14.93 27.05 -6.35
C GLY A 853 -16.01 27.00 -7.44
N THR A 854 -15.94 27.90 -8.42
CA THR A 854 -17.04 28.16 -9.37
C THR A 854 -17.45 26.93 -10.21
N MET A 855 -16.49 26.21 -10.78
CA MET A 855 -16.76 25.02 -11.61
C MET A 855 -17.28 23.85 -10.79
N LEU A 856 -16.74 23.63 -9.59
CA LEU A 856 -17.21 22.55 -8.73
C LEU A 856 -18.59 22.86 -8.13
N LEU A 857 -18.80 24.10 -7.69
CA LEU A 857 -20.07 24.55 -7.11
C LEU A 857 -21.20 24.48 -8.14
N SER A 858 -20.96 24.90 -9.38
CA SER A 858 -21.95 24.76 -10.47
C SER A 858 -22.29 23.30 -10.78
N LEU A 859 -21.30 22.40 -10.72
CA LEU A 859 -21.54 20.96 -10.86
C LEU A 859 -22.34 20.40 -9.67
N MET A 860 -22.05 20.83 -8.44
CA MET A 860 -22.82 20.44 -7.25
C MET A 860 -24.27 20.91 -7.34
N ILE A 861 -24.51 22.16 -7.75
CA ILE A 861 -25.86 22.70 -7.98
C ILE A 861 -26.59 21.88 -9.03
N SER A 862 -25.94 21.53 -10.14
CA SER A 862 -26.55 20.73 -11.20
C SER A 862 -26.97 19.34 -10.72
N VAL A 863 -26.11 18.66 -9.95
CA VAL A 863 -26.43 17.36 -9.34
C VAL A 863 -27.55 17.48 -8.31
N PHE A 864 -27.55 18.55 -7.51
CA PHE A 864 -28.59 18.80 -6.52
C PHE A 864 -29.95 19.03 -7.19
N LEU A 865 -30.01 19.82 -8.26
CA LEU A 865 -31.22 20.03 -9.04
C LEU A 865 -31.72 18.73 -9.68
N GLU A 866 -30.83 17.88 -10.19
CA GLU A 866 -31.22 16.59 -10.75
C GLU A 866 -31.75 15.63 -9.68
N ALA A 867 -31.16 15.65 -8.48
CA ALA A 867 -31.67 14.89 -7.35
C ALA A 867 -33.06 15.37 -6.87
N LEU A 868 -33.35 16.67 -7.01
CA LEU A 868 -34.67 17.25 -6.69
C LEU A 868 -35.74 16.99 -7.76
N LYS A 869 -35.35 16.77 -9.02
CA LYS A 869 -36.32 16.46 -10.10
C LYS A 869 -37.03 15.11 -9.91
N GLY A 870 -36.55 14.22 -9.04
CA GLY A 870 -37.23 12.96 -8.73
C GLY A 870 -37.26 11.95 -9.89
N SER A 871 -37.77 10.74 -9.61
CA SER A 871 -37.92 9.68 -10.62
C SER A 871 -39.07 9.97 -11.60
N LYS A 872 -39.03 9.36 -12.79
CA LYS A 872 -40.18 9.37 -13.73
C LYS A 872 -41.44 8.80 -13.06
N ASP A 873 -41.28 7.77 -12.24
CA ASP A 873 -42.38 7.11 -11.54
C ASP A 873 -42.99 8.03 -10.46
N GLU A 874 -42.15 8.82 -9.78
CA GLU A 874 -42.61 9.84 -8.82
C GLU A 874 -43.38 10.94 -9.54
N HIS A 875 -42.88 11.39 -10.69
CA HIS A 875 -43.59 12.33 -11.55
C HIS A 875 -44.94 11.76 -12.03
N GLU A 876 -45.00 10.49 -12.40
CA GLU A 876 -46.23 9.82 -12.80
C GLU A 876 -47.23 9.73 -11.64
N PHE A 877 -46.75 9.34 -10.45
CA PHE A 877 -47.55 9.31 -9.23
C PHE A 877 -48.09 10.69 -8.84
N VAL A 878 -47.25 11.74 -8.85
CA VAL A 878 -47.68 13.12 -8.57
C VAL A 878 -48.75 13.57 -9.56
N THR A 879 -48.56 13.31 -10.86
CA THR A 879 -49.55 13.63 -11.90
C THR A 879 -50.87 12.88 -11.67
N ALA A 880 -50.81 11.61 -11.26
CA ALA A 880 -52.00 10.82 -10.93
C ALA A 880 -52.75 11.39 -9.72
N VAL A 881 -52.02 11.77 -8.66
CA VAL A 881 -52.60 12.40 -7.45
C VAL A 881 -53.24 13.75 -7.80
N GLU A 882 -52.58 14.58 -8.62
CA GLU A 882 -53.15 15.85 -9.11
C GLU A 882 -54.44 15.64 -9.89
N LYS A 883 -54.49 14.61 -10.75
CA LYS A 883 -55.70 14.25 -11.51
C LYS A 883 -56.84 13.80 -10.59
N MET A 884 -56.55 13.01 -9.56
CA MET A 884 -57.55 12.60 -8.56
C MET A 884 -58.10 13.82 -7.79
N LYS A 885 -57.21 14.71 -7.31
CA LYS A 885 -57.61 15.95 -6.63
C LYS A 885 -58.47 16.84 -7.54
N TRP A 886 -58.07 17.00 -8.80
CA TRP A 886 -58.84 17.75 -9.79
C TRP A 886 -60.23 17.15 -10.00
N GLN A 887 -60.34 15.83 -10.15
CA GLN A 887 -61.64 15.15 -10.30
C GLN A 887 -62.54 15.42 -9.09
N GLN A 888 -62.00 15.32 -7.87
CA GLN A 888 -62.74 15.59 -6.65
C GLN A 888 -63.21 17.05 -6.58
N GLN A 889 -62.38 18.01 -6.97
CA GLN A 889 -62.75 19.43 -7.04
C GLN A 889 -63.85 19.69 -8.08
N VAL A 890 -63.77 19.06 -9.25
CA VAL A 890 -64.80 19.15 -10.30
C VAL A 890 -66.12 18.58 -9.81
N TRP A 891 -66.12 17.42 -9.14
CA TRP A 891 -67.32 16.85 -8.54
C TRP A 891 -67.91 17.74 -7.46
N ASN A 892 -67.11 18.20 -6.50
CA ASN A 892 -67.57 19.09 -5.43
C ASN A 892 -68.15 20.40 -5.97
N LYS A 893 -67.56 20.97 -7.02
CA LYS A 893 -68.08 22.19 -7.65
C LYS A 893 -69.29 21.93 -8.51
N SER A 894 -69.38 20.77 -9.16
CA SER A 894 -70.57 20.33 -9.88
C SER A 894 -71.76 20.15 -8.94
N THR A 895 -71.57 19.49 -7.79
CA THR A 895 -72.64 19.29 -6.80
C THR A 895 -73.10 20.62 -6.20
N GLN A 896 -72.17 21.53 -5.89
CA GLN A 896 -72.49 22.91 -5.46
C GLN A 896 -73.27 23.68 -6.53
N LEU A 897 -72.84 23.61 -7.79
CA LEU A 897 -73.53 24.27 -8.91
C LEU A 897 -74.96 23.75 -9.08
N ILE A 898 -75.14 22.42 -9.08
CA ILE A 898 -76.47 21.79 -9.19
C ILE A 898 -77.34 22.16 -7.99
N ALA A 899 -76.78 22.14 -6.77
CA ALA A 899 -77.51 22.52 -5.56
C ALA A 899 -77.95 23.99 -5.58
N CYS A 900 -77.08 24.92 -5.99
CA CYS A 900 -77.43 26.34 -6.11
C CYS A 900 -78.49 26.56 -7.22
N ALA A 901 -78.35 25.90 -8.36
CA ALA A 901 -79.33 25.97 -9.45
C ALA A 901 -80.71 25.43 -9.01
N TRP A 902 -80.73 24.30 -8.29
CA TRP A 902 -81.95 23.71 -7.75
C TRP A 902 -82.62 24.60 -6.69
N ARG A 903 -81.85 25.16 -5.75
CA ARG A 903 -82.36 26.11 -4.75
C ARG A 903 -82.96 27.35 -5.41
N GLN A 904 -82.34 27.87 -6.47
CA GLN A 904 -82.88 28.99 -7.24
C GLN A 904 -84.19 28.61 -7.93
N HIS A 905 -84.24 27.43 -8.57
CA HIS A 905 -85.46 26.93 -9.20
C HIS A 905 -86.61 26.80 -8.20
N LYS A 906 -86.35 26.18 -7.03
CA LYS A 906 -87.34 26.03 -5.96
C LYS A 906 -87.82 27.39 -5.42
N LYS A 907 -86.93 28.38 -5.22
CA LYS A 907 -87.28 29.74 -4.81
C LYS A 907 -88.15 30.45 -5.84
N ALA A 908 -87.82 30.34 -7.13
CA ALA A 908 -88.59 30.91 -8.22
C ALA A 908 -90.01 30.30 -8.28
N GLN A 909 -90.12 28.97 -8.11
CA GLN A 909 -91.41 28.28 -8.05
C GLN A 909 -92.27 28.70 -6.84
N SER A 910 -91.65 28.96 -5.67
CA SER A 910 -92.39 29.37 -4.46
C SER A 910 -92.81 30.84 -4.43
N THR A 911 -92.15 31.74 -5.18
CA THR A 911 -92.38 33.20 -5.10
C THR A 911 -93.16 33.79 -6.28
N GLY A 912 -93.40 33.02 -7.35
CA GLY A 912 -94.22 33.45 -8.51
C GLY A 912 -93.64 34.60 -9.36
N LEU A 913 -92.56 35.25 -8.90
CA LEU A 913 -91.84 36.30 -9.62
C LEU A 913 -90.73 35.67 -10.48
N GLY A 914 -90.67 36.09 -11.76
CA GLY A 914 -89.73 35.57 -12.76
C GLY A 914 -88.26 35.54 -12.31
N ILE A 915 -87.52 34.55 -12.83
CA ILE A 915 -86.14 34.21 -12.43
C ILE A 915 -85.21 35.43 -12.61
N LYS A 916 -84.94 36.20 -11.55
CA LYS A 916 -83.81 37.15 -11.54
C LYS A 916 -82.50 36.36 -11.65
N ARG A 917 -81.58 36.78 -12.53
CA ARG A 917 -80.25 36.17 -12.71
C ARG A 917 -79.51 36.16 -11.37
N SER A 918 -79.37 34.98 -10.75
CA SER A 918 -78.62 34.87 -9.50
C SER A 918 -77.12 34.96 -9.81
N ALA A 919 -76.44 35.95 -9.22
CA ALA A 919 -75.00 36.11 -9.36
C ALA A 919 -74.25 34.86 -8.81
N GLU A 920 -74.84 34.19 -7.83
CA GLU A 920 -74.28 33.00 -7.18
C GLU A 920 -74.19 31.79 -8.13
N VAL A 921 -75.25 31.48 -8.90
CA VAL A 921 -75.22 30.37 -9.87
C VAL A 921 -74.24 30.67 -11.01
N PHE A 922 -74.19 31.92 -11.47
CA PHE A 922 -73.22 32.32 -12.48
C PHE A 922 -71.77 32.21 -11.98
N ALA A 923 -71.51 32.60 -10.73
CA ALA A 923 -70.19 32.47 -10.11
C ALA A 923 -69.76 31.00 -9.98
N GLN A 924 -70.64 30.10 -9.54
CA GLN A 924 -70.31 28.67 -9.47
C GLN A 924 -70.16 28.04 -10.86
N ALA A 925 -70.98 28.45 -11.84
CA ALA A 925 -70.87 27.97 -13.22
C ALA A 925 -69.54 28.41 -13.86
N HIS A 926 -69.11 29.65 -13.60
CA HIS A 926 -67.83 30.17 -14.04
C HIS A 926 -66.67 29.43 -13.36
N ALA A 927 -66.74 29.21 -12.05
CA ALA A 927 -65.73 28.45 -11.31
C ALA A 927 -65.61 26.99 -11.82
N PHE A 928 -66.74 26.32 -12.07
CA PHE A 928 -66.76 24.99 -12.67
C PHE A 928 -66.16 24.98 -14.08
N LYS A 929 -66.51 25.98 -14.92
CA LYS A 929 -65.96 26.12 -16.27
C LYS A 929 -64.44 26.33 -16.24
N LEU A 930 -63.92 27.14 -15.32
CA LEU A 930 -62.49 27.34 -15.11
C LEU A 930 -61.79 26.05 -14.68
N LEU A 931 -62.34 25.33 -13.70
CA LEU A 931 -61.78 24.04 -13.26
C LEU A 931 -61.75 23.01 -14.38
N ARG A 932 -62.81 22.92 -15.19
CA ARG A 932 -62.87 22.02 -16.33
C ARG A 932 -61.83 22.37 -17.41
N LYS A 933 -61.58 23.67 -17.65
CA LYS A 933 -60.55 24.14 -18.58
C LYS A 933 -59.13 23.88 -18.05
N ASN A 934 -58.92 24.02 -16.75
CA ASN A 934 -57.63 23.79 -16.08
C ASN A 934 -57.44 22.31 -15.70
N LYS A 935 -57.78 21.39 -16.62
CA LYS A 935 -57.48 19.96 -16.42
C LYS A 935 -55.97 19.76 -16.44
N PRO A 936 -55.37 19.05 -15.47
CA PRO A 936 -53.95 18.72 -15.52
C PRO A 936 -53.70 17.94 -16.81
N ARG A 937 -52.85 18.51 -17.69
CA ARG A 937 -52.49 17.88 -18.96
C ARG A 937 -51.53 16.73 -18.68
N SER A 938 -51.85 15.51 -19.10
CA SER A 938 -50.83 14.50 -19.35
C SER A 938 -49.84 15.09 -20.35
N LYS A 939 -48.54 14.97 -20.11
CA LYS A 939 -47.56 15.33 -21.15
C LYS A 939 -47.86 14.42 -22.36
N PHE A 940 -47.90 14.98 -23.56
CA PHE A 940 -48.12 14.22 -24.80
C PHE A 940 -47.17 13.01 -24.92
N GLU A 941 -45.94 13.13 -24.43
CA GLU A 941 -44.96 12.04 -24.32
C GLU A 941 -45.43 10.84 -23.49
N GLN A 942 -46.23 11.06 -22.44
CA GLN A 942 -46.76 9.97 -21.59
C GLN A 942 -47.84 9.17 -22.33
N GLU A 943 -48.71 9.83 -23.10
CA GLU A 943 -49.69 9.12 -23.94
C GLU A 943 -49.00 8.33 -25.05
N VAL A 944 -47.92 8.85 -25.63
CA VAL A 944 -47.10 8.14 -26.62
C VAL A 944 -46.43 6.92 -25.99
N HIS A 945 -45.85 7.03 -24.79
CA HIS A 945 -45.21 5.90 -24.13
C HIS A 945 -46.19 4.80 -23.70
N VAL A 946 -47.36 5.17 -23.16
CA VAL A 946 -48.41 4.19 -22.87
C VAL A 946 -48.87 3.51 -24.15
N ARG A 947 -49.04 4.26 -25.25
CA ARG A 947 -49.38 3.70 -26.56
C ARG A 947 -48.29 2.77 -27.10
N ILE A 948 -47.01 3.12 -26.94
CA ILE A 948 -45.87 2.27 -27.34
C ILE A 948 -45.82 1.01 -26.49
N ALA A 949 -46.06 1.11 -25.17
CA ALA A 949 -46.11 -0.03 -24.28
C ALA A 949 -47.28 -0.97 -24.62
N THR A 950 -48.47 -0.43 -24.86
CA THR A 950 -49.63 -1.22 -25.31
C THR A 950 -49.39 -1.86 -26.68
N LEU A 951 -48.77 -1.13 -27.62
CA LEU A 951 -48.35 -1.68 -28.92
C LEU A 951 -47.32 -2.80 -28.78
N SER A 952 -46.37 -2.65 -27.86
CA SER A 952 -45.35 -3.67 -27.61
C SER A 952 -45.94 -4.94 -26.98
N ASN A 953 -46.87 -4.79 -26.03
CA ASN A 953 -47.60 -5.90 -25.43
C ASN A 953 -48.50 -6.60 -26.46
N TRP A 954 -49.23 -5.82 -27.25
CA TRP A 954 -50.05 -6.34 -28.34
C TRP A 954 -49.20 -7.15 -29.32
N LYS A 955 -48.02 -6.63 -29.71
CA LYS A 955 -47.08 -7.31 -30.62
C LYS A 955 -46.47 -8.58 -30.03
N LEU A 956 -46.23 -8.64 -28.72
CA LEU A 956 -45.61 -9.79 -28.05
C LEU A 956 -46.61 -10.90 -27.72
N PHE A 957 -47.84 -10.56 -27.34
CA PHE A 957 -48.80 -11.51 -26.80
C PHE A 957 -50.00 -11.77 -27.70
N GLU A 958 -50.56 -10.73 -28.33
CA GLU A 958 -51.81 -10.86 -29.11
C GLU A 958 -51.57 -11.11 -30.61
N MET A 959 -50.48 -10.60 -31.17
CA MET A 959 -50.13 -10.83 -32.58
C MET A 959 -49.85 -12.31 -32.91
N PRO A 960 -49.10 -13.08 -32.08
CA PRO A 960 -48.83 -14.49 -32.39
C PRO A 960 -50.08 -15.36 -32.30
N THR A 961 -50.99 -15.08 -31.37
CA THR A 961 -52.25 -15.80 -31.21
C THR A 961 -53.17 -15.53 -32.39
N TRP A 962 -53.32 -14.26 -32.78
CA TRP A 962 -54.10 -13.87 -33.96
C TRP A 962 -53.53 -14.48 -35.25
N ALA A 963 -52.21 -14.46 -35.44
CA ALA A 963 -51.57 -15.09 -36.59
C ALA A 963 -51.80 -16.60 -36.64
N LYS A 964 -51.83 -17.27 -35.48
CA LYS A 964 -52.12 -18.70 -35.37
C LYS A 964 -53.57 -19.02 -35.70
N GLU A 965 -54.51 -18.26 -35.16
CA GLU A 965 -55.95 -18.38 -35.46
C GLU A 965 -56.20 -18.21 -36.96
N TRP A 966 -55.60 -17.19 -37.58
CA TRP A 966 -55.75 -16.95 -39.01
C TRP A 966 -55.16 -18.08 -39.87
N GLN A 967 -54.03 -18.66 -39.44
CA GLN A 967 -53.40 -19.79 -40.12
C GLN A 967 -54.24 -21.07 -39.99
N GLU A 968 -54.85 -21.31 -38.82
CA GLU A 968 -55.80 -22.41 -38.60
C GLU A 968 -57.04 -22.26 -39.50
N GLU A 969 -57.67 -21.07 -39.53
CA GLU A 969 -58.82 -20.79 -40.42
C GLU A 969 -58.49 -20.99 -41.91
N SER A 970 -57.33 -20.50 -42.35
CA SER A 970 -56.89 -20.62 -43.74
C SER A 970 -56.66 -22.09 -44.14
N THR A 971 -56.10 -22.91 -43.25
CA THR A 971 -55.89 -24.35 -43.52
C THR A 971 -57.21 -25.11 -43.60
N VAL A 972 -58.20 -24.76 -42.77
CA VAL A 972 -59.54 -25.38 -42.84
C VAL A 972 -60.22 -25.03 -44.16
N ALA A 973 -60.15 -23.78 -44.60
CA ALA A 973 -60.72 -23.36 -45.88
C ALA A 973 -60.06 -24.04 -47.09
N LEU A 974 -58.73 -24.20 -47.06
CA LEU A 974 -57.99 -24.92 -48.11
C LEU A 974 -58.37 -26.40 -48.16
N ASN A 975 -58.45 -27.06 -47.01
CA ASN A 975 -58.86 -28.47 -46.95
C ASN A 975 -60.29 -28.67 -47.47
N ALA A 976 -61.21 -27.73 -47.17
CA ALA A 976 -62.57 -27.78 -47.69
C ALA A 976 -62.60 -27.66 -49.23
N LEU A 977 -61.83 -26.73 -49.80
CA LEU A 977 -61.69 -26.60 -51.26
C LEU A 977 -61.05 -27.85 -51.89
N GLU A 978 -60.04 -28.44 -51.25
CA GLU A 978 -59.40 -29.67 -51.74
C GLU A 978 -60.37 -30.85 -51.74
N THR A 979 -61.24 -30.94 -50.73
CA THR A 979 -62.32 -31.95 -50.72
C THR A 979 -63.33 -31.73 -51.84
N GLU A 980 -63.76 -30.49 -52.10
CA GLU A 980 -64.67 -30.19 -53.22
C GLU A 980 -64.03 -30.51 -54.59
N ILE A 981 -62.75 -30.21 -54.77
CA ILE A 981 -62.01 -30.56 -55.99
C ILE A 981 -61.93 -32.08 -56.16
N SER A 982 -61.64 -32.83 -55.09
CA SER A 982 -61.56 -34.30 -55.17
C SER A 982 -62.91 -34.94 -55.55
N VAL A 983 -64.03 -34.37 -55.09
CA VAL A 983 -65.38 -34.80 -55.44
C VAL A 983 -65.66 -34.50 -56.92
N LEU A 984 -65.25 -33.33 -57.41
CA LEU A 984 -65.35 -32.97 -58.82
C LEU A 984 -64.49 -33.87 -59.72
N GLU A 985 -63.25 -34.18 -59.31
CA GLU A 985 -62.37 -35.09 -60.04
C GLU A 985 -62.98 -36.50 -60.14
N HIS A 986 -63.55 -37.01 -59.05
CA HIS A 986 -64.27 -38.28 -59.06
C HIS A 986 -65.50 -38.25 -59.99
N ALA A 987 -66.30 -37.19 -59.93
CA ALA A 987 -67.46 -37.03 -60.81
C ALA A 987 -67.06 -36.94 -62.30
N VAL A 988 -65.96 -36.27 -62.62
CA VAL A 988 -65.43 -36.17 -63.99
C VAL A 988 -64.87 -37.51 -64.47
N GLN A 989 -64.16 -38.25 -63.61
CA GLN A 989 -63.67 -39.59 -63.94
C GLN A 989 -64.80 -40.58 -64.20
N ASP A 990 -65.90 -40.50 -63.43
CA ASP A 990 -67.07 -41.33 -63.65
C ASP A 990 -67.80 -40.94 -64.95
N PHE A 991 -67.86 -39.65 -65.29
CA PHE A 991 -68.41 -39.18 -66.56
C PHE A 991 -67.58 -39.63 -67.78
N LEU A 992 -66.25 -39.69 -67.66
CA LEU A 992 -65.36 -40.18 -68.73
C LEU A 992 -65.37 -41.71 -68.91
N ARG A 993 -65.95 -42.46 -67.96
CA ARG A 993 -66.08 -43.93 -68.03
C ARG A 993 -67.38 -44.39 -68.71
N VAL A 994 -68.36 -43.51 -68.85
CA VAL A 994 -69.59 -43.68 -69.64
C VAL A 994 -69.33 -43.26 -71.07
#